data_AF-A0A834T0V3-F1
#
_entry.id   AF-A0A834T0V3-F1
#
_cell.length_a   1.000
_cell.length_b   1.000
_cell.length_c   1.000
_cell.angle_alpha   90.00
_cell.angle_beta   90.00
_cell.angle_gamma   90.00
#
_symmetry.space_group_name_H-M   'P 1'
#
loop_
_entity.id
_entity.type
_entity.pdbx_description
1 polymer ?
#
loop_
_entity_poly.entity_id
_entity_poly.type
_entity_poly.pdbx_seq_one_letter_code
_entity_poly.pdbx_strand_id
1 'polypeptide(L)'
;MASATANDDIVAEIPTYIRVYKNGTVERPRQTPFVPPSLHDPQTGVSSKDVVISDNPSISARLYLPKSTHQKLPILVYFHGGGFFFESAFSRLYHNYFTSFVSRVNVVVVSVEYRLAPEHYLPAAYDDCWDALKWVARCSTKVPNDEPWLNHGDFDRIFIGGDSAGGNIVHNIAMRAGVEDLPGGIRILGAIYVHPYFYSSKPIGSEPVSGHEQSLPYLVWDFVYPSAPGGIDNPMVNPLAPGAPSLAGLGCCKILVCVASKDSIRDRGVWFYEGVIAMDVTELNSQRRPFSIKLWPPSQNTRQMLVERMSNNLTAKSIFTQKYGVLNKEEAEENARRIEDMAFVTANLHYEKEPDGDGGSAVQLYAKECSKLLLDVLKRGPSNKDNIEKVTSNSVTASRESVFDISKGKRAFIEAEEAQELLKPLKEPGNSFTKICFSNRSFGVGAAQVAQPILTSVKDQLKEVDLSDFIAGRSEEEALDVMNIFSAALEGSSLKYLNLSDNALGEKGVRAFGALLKSQTCLEELYLMNDGISEEAAQAVCELIPSTEKLRVLHFHNNMTGDEGALAIAEVVKRSPLLENFRCSSTRIGSEGGVALCDSLGNCAHLKKLDLQDNMFDVNGAISLSKALTKHAELREINLGYLNLEDEGAIAIVNALKDSAPHLEILEMSGNEITVEAAPAIASCVAAKQFLMKLNLSENELKDEGAIEVSKAIEGLVHLKEIDLSSNKIRRAGARQLAQTVVQKADFKLLNIDGNFISDEGIDEVKDMFKKFPDMLGPLAENDPDGVDDDDDDEEGERDEQGSGDELEPKMKNLEVS
;
A
#
# COMPACT_ATOMS: atom_id res chain seq x y z
N MET A 1 44.54 32.35 -5.08
CA MET A 1 45.41 31.76 -6.12
C MET A 1 45.46 30.27 -5.82
N ALA A 2 45.05 29.35 -6.68
CA ALA A 2 45.21 29.33 -8.13
C ALA A 2 44.02 28.71 -8.88
N SER A 3 43.81 29.24 -10.09
CA SER A 3 43.28 28.62 -11.31
C SER A 3 41.85 28.06 -11.34
N ALA A 4 40.90 28.95 -11.64
CA ALA A 4 39.81 28.62 -12.53
C ALA A 4 40.36 28.55 -13.97
N THR A 5 40.57 27.34 -14.49
CA THR A 5 40.90 27.00 -15.88
C THR A 5 40.46 25.55 -16.07
N ALA A 6 39.66 25.12 -17.06
CA ALA A 6 39.39 25.65 -18.38
C ALA A 6 37.97 25.22 -18.82
N ASN A 7 37.43 25.86 -19.87
CA ASN A 7 36.35 25.28 -20.68
C ASN A 7 36.86 23.95 -21.24
N ASP A 8 36.59 22.84 -20.56
CA ASP A 8 36.72 21.52 -21.18
C ASP A 8 35.40 21.22 -21.88
N ASP A 9 35.39 21.33 -23.21
CA ASP A 9 34.23 21.01 -24.02
C ASP A 9 33.79 19.55 -23.74
N ILE A 10 32.50 19.36 -23.47
CA ILE A 10 31.87 18.05 -23.34
C ILE A 10 31.91 17.37 -24.72
N VAL A 11 32.47 16.17 -24.80
CA VAL A 11 32.59 15.38 -26.04
C VAL A 11 31.51 14.30 -26.18
N ALA A 12 30.91 13.88 -25.08
CA ALA A 12 29.72 13.02 -25.05
C ALA A 12 28.94 13.27 -23.75
N GLU A 13 27.62 13.26 -23.82
CA GLU A 13 26.74 13.43 -22.66
C GLU A 13 25.46 12.63 -22.83
N ILE A 14 25.03 11.98 -21.75
CA ILE A 14 23.64 11.58 -21.57
C ILE A 14 23.11 12.48 -20.44
N PRO A 15 22.21 13.43 -20.76
CA PRO A 15 21.79 14.46 -19.81
C PRO A 15 21.38 13.87 -18.48
N THR A 16 21.88 14.45 -17.39
CA THR A 16 21.66 14.05 -15.98
C THR A 16 22.36 12.77 -15.52
N TYR A 17 22.93 11.95 -16.39
CA TYR A 17 23.53 10.66 -16.00
C TYR A 17 25.05 10.57 -16.18
N ILE A 18 25.61 11.06 -17.29
CA ILE A 18 27.05 11.03 -17.53
C ILE A 18 27.52 12.17 -18.43
N ARG A 19 28.69 12.74 -18.14
CA ARG A 19 29.40 13.69 -19.00
C ARG A 19 30.83 13.24 -19.20
N VAL A 20 31.27 13.23 -20.45
CA VAL A 20 32.63 12.92 -20.85
C VAL A 20 33.27 14.19 -21.38
N TYR A 21 34.37 14.59 -20.76
CA TYR A 21 35.11 15.79 -21.11
C TYR A 21 36.26 15.45 -22.07
N LYS A 22 36.63 16.39 -22.94
CA LYS A 22 37.72 16.21 -23.91
C LYS A 22 39.06 15.82 -23.29
N ASN A 23 39.29 16.19 -22.03
CA ASN A 23 40.49 15.86 -21.26
C ASN A 23 40.50 14.40 -20.73
N GLY A 24 39.44 13.61 -20.99
CA GLY A 24 39.29 12.23 -20.53
C GLY A 24 38.59 12.09 -19.17
N THR A 25 38.23 13.18 -18.51
CA THR A 25 37.46 13.16 -17.26
C THR A 25 36.05 12.65 -17.53
N VAL A 26 35.56 11.79 -16.66
CA VAL A 26 34.18 11.28 -16.68
C VAL A 26 33.48 11.70 -15.39
N GLU A 27 32.34 12.36 -15.52
CA GLU A 27 31.48 12.77 -14.41
C GLU A 27 30.18 11.97 -14.45
N ARG A 28 29.79 11.38 -13.31
CA ARG A 28 28.55 10.59 -13.14
C ARG A 28 27.68 11.21 -12.03
N PRO A 29 26.79 12.18 -12.35
CA PRO A 29 26.09 12.98 -11.33
C PRO A 29 25.08 12.22 -10.47
N ARG A 30 24.57 11.06 -10.93
CA ARG A 30 23.54 10.26 -10.25
C ARG A 30 24.08 9.01 -9.54
N GLN A 31 25.35 8.96 -9.19
CA GLN A 31 25.93 7.77 -8.59
C GLN A 31 25.49 7.57 -7.13
N THR A 32 24.97 6.39 -6.82
CA THR A 32 24.67 6.01 -5.44
C THR A 32 25.97 5.81 -4.63
N PRO A 33 26.06 6.27 -3.37
CA PRO A 33 27.26 6.09 -2.55
C PRO A 33 27.63 4.62 -2.38
N PHE A 34 28.93 4.33 -2.36
CA PHE A 34 29.44 2.99 -2.03
C PHE A 34 29.36 2.76 -0.53
N VAL A 35 29.03 1.52 -0.14
CA VAL A 35 28.96 1.09 1.25
C VAL A 35 29.86 -0.12 1.47
N PRO A 36 30.51 -0.26 2.64
CA PRO A 36 31.33 -1.42 2.94
C PRO A 36 30.47 -2.69 3.07
N PRO A 37 31.04 -3.88 2.82
CA PRO A 37 30.36 -5.13 3.15
C PRO A 37 30.28 -5.30 4.67
N SER A 38 29.27 -6.03 5.15
CA SER A 38 29.03 -6.33 6.56
C SER A 38 29.01 -7.83 6.80
N LEU A 39 29.95 -8.37 7.59
CA LEU A 39 29.98 -9.79 7.93
C LEU A 39 28.81 -10.24 8.82
N HIS A 40 28.10 -9.29 9.42
CA HIS A 40 26.89 -9.55 10.21
C HIS A 40 26.04 -8.29 10.18
N ASP A 41 25.11 -8.21 9.22
CA ASP A 41 24.10 -7.15 9.23
C ASP A 41 23.21 -7.29 10.48
N PRO A 42 23.13 -6.28 11.35
CA PRO A 42 22.39 -6.39 12.60
C PRO A 42 20.86 -6.35 12.40
N GLN A 43 20.37 -5.85 11.27
CA GLN A 43 18.94 -5.80 10.96
C GLN A 43 18.49 -7.09 10.29
N THR A 44 19.23 -7.57 9.29
CA THR A 44 18.79 -8.69 8.45
C THR A 44 19.49 -10.01 8.75
N GLY A 45 20.58 -9.99 9.53
CA GLY A 45 21.40 -11.17 9.81
C GLY A 45 22.22 -11.67 8.62
N VAL A 46 22.16 -11.00 7.47
CA VAL A 46 22.90 -11.36 6.26
C VAL A 46 24.37 -10.98 6.40
N SER A 47 25.26 -11.90 6.01
CA SER A 47 26.68 -11.64 5.86
C SER A 47 26.98 -11.22 4.42
N SER A 48 27.79 -10.19 4.22
CA SER A 48 28.30 -9.76 2.92
C SER A 48 29.81 -9.60 2.94
N LYS A 49 30.45 -9.84 1.78
CA LYS A 49 31.91 -9.78 1.60
C LYS A 49 32.26 -9.43 0.15
N ASP A 50 33.27 -8.59 -0.03
CA ASP A 50 33.81 -8.29 -1.36
C ASP A 50 34.89 -9.30 -1.75
N VAL A 51 34.89 -9.71 -3.02
CA VAL A 51 35.84 -10.66 -3.59
C VAL A 51 36.39 -10.16 -4.91
N VAL A 52 37.66 -10.48 -5.18
CA VAL A 52 38.30 -10.26 -6.47
C VAL A 52 38.20 -11.56 -7.27
N ILE A 53 37.57 -11.48 -8.44
CA ILE A 53 37.37 -12.60 -9.37
C ILE A 53 38.56 -12.72 -10.32
N SER A 54 39.05 -11.59 -10.80
CA SER A 54 40.20 -11.50 -11.72
C SER A 54 40.89 -10.15 -11.53
N ASP A 55 42.22 -10.14 -11.59
CA ASP A 55 43.02 -8.91 -11.57
C ASP A 55 43.19 -8.28 -12.96
N ASN A 56 43.08 -9.07 -14.03
CA ASN A 56 43.25 -8.62 -15.40
C ASN A 56 42.36 -9.37 -16.42
N PRO A 57 41.23 -8.80 -16.85
CA PRO A 57 40.68 -7.52 -16.41
C PRO A 57 40.27 -7.55 -14.92
N SER A 58 40.20 -6.38 -14.29
CA SER A 58 39.76 -6.24 -12.90
C SER A 58 38.26 -6.54 -12.82
N ILE A 59 37.90 -7.70 -12.26
CA ILE A 59 36.52 -8.13 -12.03
C ILE A 59 36.39 -8.44 -10.55
N SER A 60 35.33 -7.92 -9.94
CA SER A 60 35.05 -8.13 -8.52
C SER A 60 33.57 -8.42 -8.31
N ALA A 61 33.21 -8.86 -7.12
CA ALA A 61 31.82 -9.08 -6.76
C ALA A 61 31.62 -8.85 -5.26
N ARG A 62 30.38 -8.56 -4.88
CA ARG A 62 29.93 -8.66 -3.50
C ARG A 62 29.11 -9.93 -3.32
N LEU A 63 29.55 -10.76 -2.40
CA LEU A 63 28.84 -11.96 -1.98
C LEU A 63 27.87 -11.62 -0.86
N TYR A 64 26.71 -12.29 -0.84
CA TYR A 64 25.75 -12.24 0.26
C TYR A 64 25.38 -13.67 0.66
N LEU A 65 25.40 -13.93 1.96
CA LEU A 65 25.15 -15.22 2.56
C LEU A 65 24.11 -15.05 3.69
N PRO A 66 23.01 -15.81 3.68
CA PRO A 66 22.03 -15.75 4.75
C PRO A 66 22.57 -16.38 6.04
N LYS A 67 21.84 -16.17 7.14
CA LYS A 67 22.20 -16.76 8.44
C LYS A 67 22.19 -18.29 8.35
N SER A 68 23.30 -18.90 8.79
CA SER A 68 23.65 -20.33 8.71
C SER A 68 22.47 -21.31 8.54
N THR A 69 22.42 -21.98 7.39
CA THR A 69 21.53 -23.10 7.11
C THR A 69 22.33 -24.41 7.03
N HIS A 70 21.74 -25.53 7.47
CA HIS A 70 22.38 -26.86 7.40
C HIS A 70 22.36 -27.48 5.99
N GLN A 71 21.72 -26.82 5.02
CA GLN A 71 21.50 -27.30 3.66
C GLN A 71 22.24 -26.43 2.62
N LYS A 72 22.48 -26.99 1.44
CA LYS A 72 23.02 -26.23 0.30
C LYS A 72 21.93 -25.35 -0.31
N LEU A 73 22.29 -24.12 -0.66
CA LEU A 73 21.37 -23.07 -1.10
C LEU A 73 21.50 -22.81 -2.60
N PRO A 74 20.43 -22.43 -3.32
CA PRO A 74 20.56 -21.88 -4.66
C PRO A 74 21.62 -20.78 -4.75
N ILE A 75 22.26 -20.66 -5.91
CA ILE A 75 23.23 -19.59 -6.18
C ILE A 75 22.62 -18.65 -7.20
N LEU A 76 22.51 -17.37 -6.88
CA LEU A 76 22.08 -16.32 -7.80
C LEU A 76 23.29 -15.46 -8.18
N VAL A 77 23.71 -15.51 -9.45
CA VAL A 77 24.69 -14.57 -10.01
C VAL A 77 23.94 -13.40 -10.59
N TYR A 78 24.14 -12.21 -10.02
CA TYR A 78 23.35 -11.03 -10.34
C TYR A 78 24.19 -9.93 -11.00
N PHE A 79 23.65 -9.30 -12.02
CA PHE A 79 24.25 -8.19 -12.76
C PHE A 79 23.43 -6.93 -12.53
N HIS A 80 24.07 -5.87 -12.04
CA HIS A 80 23.39 -4.61 -11.77
C HIS A 80 22.96 -3.88 -13.05
N GLY A 81 22.03 -2.94 -12.91
CA GLY A 81 21.58 -2.01 -13.95
C GLY A 81 22.50 -0.79 -14.07
N GLY A 82 21.94 0.35 -14.50
CA GLY A 82 22.71 1.58 -14.69
C GLY A 82 23.24 1.78 -16.12
N GLY A 83 22.54 1.23 -17.11
CA GLY A 83 22.76 1.54 -18.52
C GLY A 83 24.12 1.13 -19.07
N PHE A 84 24.91 0.29 -18.38
CA PHE A 84 26.31 -0.05 -18.67
C PHE A 84 27.34 1.08 -18.45
N PHE A 85 26.94 2.21 -17.88
CA PHE A 85 27.85 3.35 -17.68
C PHE A 85 27.75 4.03 -16.31
N PHE A 86 26.84 3.60 -15.43
CA PHE A 86 26.78 4.03 -14.02
C PHE A 86 26.21 2.91 -13.12
N GLU A 87 26.09 3.17 -11.82
CA GLU A 87 25.82 2.19 -10.74
C GLU A 87 26.95 1.17 -10.49
N SER A 88 26.80 0.38 -9.43
CA SER A 88 27.82 -0.58 -8.96
C SER A 88 27.20 -1.64 -8.05
N ALA A 89 27.76 -2.85 -8.06
CA ALA A 89 27.46 -3.92 -7.10
C ALA A 89 27.77 -3.52 -5.64
N PHE A 90 28.61 -2.50 -5.43
CA PHE A 90 29.00 -1.98 -4.11
C PHE A 90 28.17 -0.78 -3.66
N SER A 91 27.22 -0.33 -4.48
CA SER A 91 26.39 0.83 -4.16
C SER A 91 25.41 0.52 -3.04
N ARG A 92 25.03 1.55 -2.27
CA ARG A 92 24.03 1.44 -1.20
C ARG A 92 22.70 0.86 -1.72
N LEU A 93 22.34 1.14 -2.96
CA LEU A 93 21.11 0.66 -3.58
C LEU A 93 21.11 -0.87 -3.67
N TYR A 94 22.12 -1.45 -4.33
CA TYR A 94 22.25 -2.90 -4.44
C TYR A 94 22.59 -3.57 -3.12
N HIS A 95 23.34 -2.90 -2.24
CA HIS A 95 23.59 -3.41 -0.90
C HIS A 95 22.31 -3.59 -0.10
N ASN A 96 21.48 -2.56 0.01
CA ASN A 96 20.21 -2.63 0.72
C ASN A 96 19.24 -3.61 0.08
N TYR A 97 19.20 -3.67 -1.25
CA TYR A 97 18.37 -4.64 -1.96
C TYR A 97 18.77 -6.07 -1.60
N PHE A 98 20.06 -6.42 -1.66
CA PHE A 98 20.49 -7.80 -1.40
C PHE A 98 20.53 -8.18 0.07
N THR A 99 20.79 -7.25 1.00
CA THR A 99 20.67 -7.57 2.43
C THR A 99 19.22 -7.88 2.82
N SER A 100 18.25 -7.25 2.17
CA SER A 100 16.81 -7.51 2.36
C SER A 100 16.32 -8.73 1.57
N PHE A 101 16.79 -8.91 0.33
CA PHE A 101 16.41 -10.04 -0.51
C PHE A 101 16.92 -11.37 0.06
N VAL A 102 18.19 -11.43 0.46
CA VAL A 102 18.81 -12.66 1.02
C VAL A 102 18.30 -12.98 2.43
N SER A 103 17.74 -12.01 3.16
CA SER A 103 17.12 -12.32 4.45
C SER A 103 15.75 -12.97 4.34
N ARG A 104 15.06 -12.75 3.20
CA ARG A 104 13.75 -13.33 2.91
C ARG A 104 13.84 -14.60 2.07
N VAL A 105 14.96 -14.80 1.38
CA VAL A 105 15.16 -15.92 0.46
C VAL A 105 16.44 -16.65 0.83
N ASN A 106 16.34 -17.96 1.00
CA ASN A 106 17.46 -18.86 1.29
C ASN A 106 18.37 -19.05 0.06
N VAL A 107 19.16 -18.03 -0.32
CA VAL A 107 19.99 -18.00 -1.55
C VAL A 107 21.36 -17.38 -1.29
N VAL A 108 22.41 -17.89 -1.94
CA VAL A 108 23.73 -17.23 -2.00
C VAL A 108 23.73 -16.29 -3.20
N VAL A 109 23.98 -15.00 -2.98
CA VAL A 109 24.06 -14.03 -4.09
C VAL A 109 25.51 -13.68 -4.40
N VAL A 110 25.84 -13.68 -5.69
CA VAL A 110 27.09 -13.14 -6.25
C VAL A 110 26.72 -11.90 -7.08
N SER A 111 26.79 -10.71 -6.48
CA SER A 111 26.51 -9.45 -7.17
C SER A 111 27.78 -8.96 -7.87
N VAL A 112 27.81 -9.02 -9.20
CA VAL A 112 29.02 -8.82 -10.02
C VAL A 112 29.24 -7.35 -10.32
N GLU A 113 30.45 -6.85 -10.05
CA GLU A 113 30.94 -5.55 -10.49
C GLU A 113 31.65 -5.73 -11.83
N TYR A 114 31.00 -5.28 -12.91
CA TYR A 114 31.55 -5.32 -14.26
C TYR A 114 32.02 -3.93 -14.71
N ARG A 115 32.93 -3.89 -15.69
CA ARG A 115 33.49 -2.62 -16.18
C ARG A 115 32.47 -1.79 -16.97
N LEU A 116 32.52 -0.47 -16.77
CA LEU A 116 31.56 0.48 -17.33
C LEU A 116 32.14 1.29 -18.50
N ALA A 117 31.25 1.74 -19.39
CA ALA A 117 31.55 2.75 -20.40
C ALA A 117 31.65 4.16 -19.76
N PRO A 118 32.43 5.09 -20.35
CA PRO A 118 33.22 4.97 -21.58
C PRO A 118 34.61 4.35 -21.40
N GLU A 119 35.06 4.09 -20.17
CA GLU A 119 36.38 3.52 -19.88
C GLU A 119 36.52 2.13 -20.54
N HIS A 120 35.42 1.37 -20.57
CA HIS A 120 35.31 0.07 -21.22
C HIS A 120 33.95 -0.09 -21.93
N TYR A 121 33.89 0.20 -23.22
CA TYR A 121 32.69 -0.01 -24.05
C TYR A 121 32.32 -1.50 -24.16
N LEU A 122 31.05 -1.77 -24.50
CA LEU A 122 30.61 -3.12 -24.85
C LEU A 122 31.44 -3.68 -26.02
N PRO A 123 31.73 -5.00 -26.02
CA PRO A 123 31.15 -6.06 -25.18
C PRO A 123 31.86 -6.33 -23.84
N ALA A 124 32.73 -5.43 -23.33
CA ALA A 124 33.55 -5.68 -22.14
C ALA A 124 32.74 -6.16 -20.91
N ALA A 125 31.59 -5.54 -20.62
CA ALA A 125 30.73 -5.95 -19.53
C ALA A 125 30.17 -7.39 -19.69
N TYR A 126 29.86 -7.81 -20.91
CA TYR A 126 29.40 -9.18 -21.19
C TYR A 126 30.51 -10.21 -20.95
N ASP A 127 31.74 -9.89 -21.37
CA ASP A 127 32.89 -10.75 -21.14
C ASP A 127 33.24 -10.83 -19.64
N ASP A 128 33.19 -9.71 -18.91
CA ASP A 128 33.41 -9.67 -17.47
C ASP A 128 32.40 -10.54 -16.71
N CYS A 129 31.12 -10.41 -17.05
CA CYS A 129 30.05 -11.17 -16.42
C CYS A 129 30.10 -12.67 -16.79
N TRP A 130 30.54 -13.01 -18.01
CA TRP A 130 30.81 -14.39 -18.40
C TRP A 130 31.99 -15.00 -17.63
N ASP A 131 33.07 -14.22 -17.46
CA ASP A 131 34.23 -14.63 -16.65
C ASP A 131 33.86 -14.81 -15.17
N ALA A 132 33.00 -13.95 -14.62
CA ALA A 132 32.44 -14.09 -13.28
C ALA A 132 31.60 -15.38 -13.14
N LEU A 133 30.73 -15.69 -14.11
CA LEU A 133 29.94 -16.93 -14.09
C LEU A 133 30.84 -18.18 -14.19
N LYS A 134 31.87 -18.15 -15.05
CA LYS A 134 32.86 -19.24 -15.11
C LYS A 134 33.64 -19.39 -13.82
N TRP A 135 33.96 -18.28 -13.13
CA TRP A 135 34.60 -18.32 -11.82
C TRP A 135 33.71 -19.00 -10.78
N VAL A 136 32.42 -18.63 -10.71
CA VAL A 136 31.44 -19.32 -9.85
C VAL A 136 31.41 -20.80 -10.19
N ALA A 137 31.27 -21.17 -11.47
CA ALA A 137 31.20 -22.57 -11.90
C ALA A 137 32.46 -23.38 -11.53
N ARG A 138 33.66 -22.78 -11.57
CA ARG A 138 34.91 -23.45 -11.17
C ARG A 138 34.93 -23.81 -9.68
N CYS A 139 34.27 -23.05 -8.83
CA CYS A 139 34.17 -23.37 -7.40
C CYS A 139 33.41 -24.68 -7.12
N SER A 140 32.71 -25.25 -8.10
CA SER A 140 32.14 -26.61 -8.00
C SER A 140 33.21 -27.70 -7.99
N THR A 141 34.40 -27.43 -8.52
CA THR A 141 35.43 -28.45 -8.80
C THR A 141 36.43 -28.70 -7.66
N LYS A 142 36.26 -28.06 -6.49
CA LYS A 142 37.04 -28.25 -5.24
C LYS A 142 38.56 -28.16 -5.45
N VAL A 143 39.02 -27.11 -6.13
CA VAL A 143 40.43 -26.82 -6.38
C VAL A 143 41.03 -26.08 -5.16
N PRO A 144 42.35 -26.16 -4.86
CA PRO A 144 42.91 -25.69 -3.58
C PRO A 144 42.83 -24.20 -3.21
N ASN A 145 42.02 -23.36 -3.88
CA ASN A 145 41.86 -21.93 -3.61
C ASN A 145 40.40 -21.43 -3.83
N ASP A 146 39.40 -22.32 -3.71
CA ASP A 146 38.00 -21.94 -3.95
C ASP A 146 37.44 -20.98 -2.89
N GLU A 147 36.52 -20.09 -3.30
CA GLU A 147 35.86 -19.13 -2.42
C GLU A 147 34.96 -19.85 -1.39
N PRO A 148 35.27 -19.78 -0.08
CA PRO A 148 34.59 -20.58 0.93
C PRO A 148 33.08 -20.35 1.00
N TRP A 149 32.59 -19.15 0.70
CA TRP A 149 31.15 -18.85 0.80
C TRP A 149 30.32 -19.57 -0.27
N LEU A 150 30.91 -19.86 -1.44
CA LEU A 150 30.24 -20.66 -2.47
C LEU A 150 30.12 -22.14 -2.08
N ASN A 151 30.83 -22.60 -1.04
CA ASN A 151 30.59 -23.93 -0.46
C ASN A 151 29.24 -24.03 0.25
N HIS A 152 28.53 -22.93 0.49
CA HIS A 152 27.14 -22.98 0.95
C HIS A 152 26.16 -23.16 -0.22
N GLY A 153 26.62 -22.95 -1.46
CA GLY A 153 25.80 -23.06 -2.66
C GLY A 153 25.59 -24.50 -3.16
N ASP A 154 24.45 -24.71 -3.78
CA ASP A 154 24.08 -25.85 -4.61
C ASP A 154 24.33 -25.49 -6.07
N PHE A 155 25.34 -26.13 -6.67
CA PHE A 155 25.75 -25.87 -8.05
C PHE A 155 24.82 -26.51 -9.10
N ASP A 156 23.85 -27.34 -8.68
CA ASP A 156 22.77 -27.81 -9.56
C ASP A 156 21.62 -26.79 -9.64
N ARG A 157 21.63 -25.78 -8.75
CA ARG A 157 20.60 -24.73 -8.65
C ARG A 157 21.18 -23.33 -8.85
N ILE A 158 21.87 -23.12 -9.98
CA ILE A 158 22.38 -21.80 -10.37
C ILE A 158 21.34 -21.01 -11.14
N PHE A 159 21.11 -19.79 -10.70
CA PHE A 159 20.30 -18.79 -11.37
C PHE A 159 21.16 -17.61 -11.78
N ILE A 160 20.81 -16.97 -12.89
CA ILE A 160 21.34 -15.66 -13.26
C ILE A 160 20.22 -14.62 -13.21
N GLY A 161 20.52 -13.41 -12.77
CA GLY A 161 19.53 -12.34 -12.63
C GLY A 161 20.10 -10.97 -12.92
N GLY A 162 19.24 -10.02 -13.26
CA GLY A 162 19.66 -8.64 -13.46
C GLY A 162 18.52 -7.72 -13.81
N ASP A 163 18.71 -6.43 -13.52
CA ASP A 163 17.75 -5.37 -13.82
C ASP A 163 18.26 -4.41 -14.90
N SER A 164 17.37 -3.89 -15.75
CA SER A 164 17.72 -2.93 -16.80
C SER A 164 18.88 -3.45 -17.70
N ALA A 165 20.02 -2.75 -17.73
CA ALA A 165 21.24 -3.21 -18.40
C ALA A 165 21.73 -4.59 -17.90
N GLY A 166 21.57 -4.88 -16.60
CA GLY A 166 21.84 -6.20 -16.04
C GLY A 166 20.92 -7.28 -16.62
N GLY A 167 19.63 -6.98 -16.81
CA GLY A 167 18.71 -7.88 -17.50
C GLY A 167 19.08 -8.14 -18.96
N ASN A 168 19.69 -7.16 -19.63
CA ASN A 168 20.29 -7.35 -20.95
C ASN A 168 21.53 -8.27 -20.91
N ILE A 169 22.39 -8.12 -19.90
CA ILE A 169 23.54 -9.02 -19.67
C ILE A 169 23.06 -10.47 -19.46
N VAL A 170 22.01 -10.67 -18.64
CA VAL A 170 21.40 -11.99 -18.41
C VAL A 170 21.05 -12.67 -19.73
N HIS A 171 20.44 -11.95 -20.68
CA HIS A 171 20.07 -12.51 -21.98
C HIS A 171 21.30 -13.01 -22.76
N ASN A 172 22.31 -12.15 -22.89
CA ASN A 172 23.50 -12.45 -23.66
C ASN A 172 24.31 -13.60 -23.03
N ILE A 173 24.35 -13.69 -21.70
CA ILE A 173 24.98 -14.80 -20.98
C ILE A 173 24.18 -16.09 -21.14
N ALA A 174 22.85 -16.05 -21.04
CA ALA A 174 22.01 -17.23 -21.25
C ALA A 174 22.18 -17.79 -22.67
N MET A 175 22.20 -16.92 -23.68
CA MET A 175 22.45 -17.33 -25.07
C MET A 175 23.84 -17.92 -25.25
N ARG A 176 24.86 -17.33 -24.62
CA ARG A 176 26.23 -17.85 -24.65
C ARG A 176 26.34 -19.21 -23.96
N ALA A 177 25.66 -19.41 -22.84
CA ALA A 177 25.62 -20.68 -22.11
C ALA A 177 24.91 -21.81 -22.87
N GLY A 178 24.08 -21.49 -23.87
CA GLY A 178 23.48 -22.50 -24.73
C GLY A 178 24.43 -23.07 -25.79
N VAL A 179 25.59 -22.44 -25.99
CA VAL A 179 26.59 -22.85 -27.00
C VAL A 179 27.99 -23.08 -26.43
N GLU A 180 28.33 -22.44 -25.31
CA GLU A 180 29.61 -22.60 -24.59
C GLU A 180 29.37 -23.28 -23.24
N ASP A 181 30.07 -24.38 -22.98
CA ASP A 181 29.99 -25.10 -21.71
C ASP A 181 30.63 -24.30 -20.55
N LEU A 182 29.98 -24.33 -19.37
CA LEU A 182 30.57 -23.85 -18.13
C LEU A 182 31.52 -24.90 -17.52
N PRO A 183 32.60 -24.45 -16.85
CA PRO A 183 33.49 -25.35 -16.12
C PRO A 183 32.73 -26.24 -15.12
N GLY A 184 33.15 -27.50 -15.00
CA GLY A 184 32.51 -28.45 -14.07
C GLY A 184 31.20 -29.07 -14.58
N GLY A 185 30.78 -28.79 -15.82
CA GLY A 185 29.52 -29.32 -16.37
C GLY A 185 28.28 -28.68 -15.76
N ILE A 186 28.45 -27.53 -15.12
CA ILE A 186 27.41 -26.76 -14.45
C ILE A 186 26.44 -26.17 -15.48
N ARG A 187 25.15 -26.16 -15.15
CA ARG A 187 24.10 -25.57 -15.99
C ARG A 187 23.37 -24.46 -15.26
N ILE A 188 22.83 -23.52 -16.03
CA ILE A 188 21.97 -22.47 -15.51
C ILE A 188 20.56 -23.04 -15.40
N LEU A 189 20.03 -23.13 -14.18
CA LEU A 189 18.68 -23.63 -13.94
C LEU A 189 17.64 -22.60 -14.40
N GLY A 190 17.84 -21.31 -14.10
CA GLY A 190 16.94 -20.26 -14.55
C GLY A 190 17.54 -18.87 -14.70
N ALA A 191 16.83 -18.03 -15.44
CA ALA A 191 17.20 -16.65 -15.72
C ALA A 191 16.08 -15.68 -15.30
N ILE A 192 16.45 -14.61 -14.59
CA ILE A 192 15.54 -13.60 -14.06
C ILE A 192 15.83 -12.25 -14.75
N TYR A 193 14.82 -11.72 -15.44
CA TYR A 193 14.90 -10.47 -16.20
C TYR A 193 14.02 -9.41 -15.54
N VAL A 194 14.62 -8.44 -14.85
CA VAL A 194 13.87 -7.36 -14.21
C VAL A 194 13.94 -6.11 -15.08
N HIS A 195 12.83 -5.75 -15.72
CA HIS A 195 12.75 -4.59 -16.63
C HIS A 195 13.92 -4.57 -17.65
N PRO A 196 14.13 -5.68 -18.39
CA PRO A 196 15.35 -5.87 -19.16
C PRO A 196 15.49 -4.82 -20.26
N TYR A 197 16.70 -4.29 -20.41
CA TYR A 197 16.98 -3.29 -21.43
C TYR A 197 17.11 -3.93 -22.82
N PHE A 198 15.99 -4.03 -23.52
CA PHE A 198 15.93 -4.39 -24.94
C PHE A 198 15.39 -3.21 -25.75
N TYR A 199 15.81 -3.10 -27.01
CA TYR A 199 15.38 -2.02 -27.89
C TYR A 199 15.58 -2.37 -29.36
N SER A 200 15.09 -1.52 -30.28
CA SER A 200 15.36 -1.66 -31.71
C SER A 200 15.12 -0.34 -32.45
N SER A 201 15.46 -0.30 -33.74
CA SER A 201 15.16 0.86 -34.60
C SER A 201 13.67 1.06 -34.86
N LYS A 202 12.85 0.01 -34.70
CA LYS A 202 11.41 0.05 -34.95
C LYS A 202 10.64 0.16 -33.63
N PRO A 203 9.95 1.28 -33.36
CA PRO A 203 9.20 1.44 -32.12
C PRO A 203 8.08 0.39 -32.01
N ILE A 204 7.83 -0.09 -30.80
CA ILE A 204 6.70 -0.99 -30.49
C ILE A 204 5.92 -0.46 -29.29
N GLY A 205 4.62 -0.78 -29.23
CA GLY A 205 3.78 -0.49 -28.06
C GLY A 205 3.81 0.98 -27.64
N SER A 206 4.24 1.24 -26.40
CA SER A 206 4.31 2.56 -25.78
C SER A 206 5.50 3.43 -26.20
N GLU A 207 6.38 2.94 -27.08
CA GLU A 207 7.57 3.67 -27.52
C GLU A 207 7.24 4.88 -28.41
N PRO A 208 8.00 5.98 -28.30
CA PRO A 208 7.74 7.19 -29.07
C PRO A 208 8.00 6.97 -30.57
N VAL A 209 6.97 7.09 -31.40
CA VAL A 209 7.11 7.01 -32.87
C VAL A 209 7.86 8.21 -33.44
N SER A 210 7.60 9.40 -32.89
CA SER A 210 8.33 10.62 -33.25
C SER A 210 9.47 10.85 -32.27
N GLY A 211 10.67 11.04 -32.79
CA GLY A 211 11.85 11.27 -31.97
C GLY A 211 12.47 10.01 -31.35
N HIS A 212 12.15 8.83 -31.90
CA HIS A 212 12.62 7.52 -31.41
C HIS A 212 14.14 7.45 -31.23
N GLU A 213 14.90 7.98 -32.19
CA GLU A 213 16.37 8.02 -32.16
C GLU A 213 16.93 8.97 -31.08
N GLN A 214 16.11 9.90 -30.57
CA GLN A 214 16.48 10.80 -29.47
C GLN A 214 16.00 10.28 -28.11
N SER A 215 15.31 9.13 -28.08
CA SER A 215 14.88 8.51 -26.83
C SER A 215 16.10 8.09 -26.00
N LEU A 216 15.95 8.16 -24.68
CA LEU A 216 17.04 7.80 -23.76
C LEU A 216 17.59 6.39 -24.02
N PRO A 217 16.78 5.33 -24.22
CA PRO A 217 17.31 4.01 -24.55
C PRO A 217 18.19 4.03 -25.80
N TYR A 218 17.74 4.67 -26.88
CA TYR A 218 18.53 4.75 -28.12
C TYR A 218 19.90 5.42 -27.89
N LEU A 219 19.90 6.59 -27.23
CA LEU A 219 21.12 7.33 -26.92
C LEU A 219 22.07 6.54 -26.01
N VAL A 220 21.53 5.77 -25.08
CA VAL A 220 22.33 4.91 -24.19
C VAL A 220 23.06 3.85 -25.01
N TRP A 221 22.38 3.14 -25.93
CA TRP A 221 23.03 2.10 -26.74
C TRP A 221 24.17 2.66 -27.61
N ASP A 222 23.90 3.76 -28.31
CA ASP A 222 24.89 4.42 -29.17
C ASP A 222 26.10 4.91 -28.36
N PHE A 223 25.88 5.33 -27.11
CA PHE A 223 26.96 5.72 -26.21
C PHE A 223 27.78 4.54 -25.72
N VAL A 224 27.16 3.43 -25.30
CA VAL A 224 27.89 2.30 -24.67
C VAL A 224 28.44 1.29 -25.66
N TYR A 225 27.94 1.28 -26.90
CA TYR A 225 28.46 0.46 -27.98
C TYR A 225 28.49 1.21 -29.33
N PRO A 226 29.27 2.28 -29.47
CA PRO A 226 29.27 3.14 -30.67
C PRO A 226 29.73 2.40 -31.95
N SER A 227 30.41 1.27 -31.80
CA SER A 227 30.88 0.42 -32.90
C SER A 227 30.00 -0.83 -33.12
N ALA A 228 28.82 -0.90 -32.50
CA ALA A 228 27.92 -2.05 -32.60
C ALA A 228 27.57 -2.38 -34.06
N PRO A 229 27.87 -3.60 -34.54
CA PRO A 229 27.39 -4.04 -35.85
C PRO A 229 25.85 -3.98 -35.88
N GLY A 230 25.28 -3.29 -36.86
CA GLY A 230 23.83 -3.09 -36.94
C GLY A 230 23.26 -2.00 -36.02
N GLY A 231 24.10 -1.27 -35.28
CA GLY A 231 23.66 -0.18 -34.39
C GLY A 231 22.68 -0.68 -33.33
N ILE A 232 21.55 0.02 -33.17
CA ILE A 232 20.46 -0.35 -32.23
C ILE A 232 19.75 -1.67 -32.60
N ASP A 233 19.94 -2.20 -33.81
CA ASP A 233 19.41 -3.50 -34.21
C ASP A 233 20.42 -4.63 -34.01
N ASN A 234 21.51 -4.37 -33.29
CA ASN A 234 22.44 -5.40 -32.87
C ASN A 234 21.70 -6.47 -32.02
N PRO A 235 21.91 -7.77 -32.27
CA PRO A 235 21.27 -8.85 -31.51
C PRO A 235 21.44 -8.78 -29.99
N MET A 236 22.50 -8.13 -29.49
CA MET A 236 22.75 -7.97 -28.06
C MET A 236 21.72 -7.07 -27.34
N VAL A 237 21.06 -6.14 -28.05
CA VAL A 237 19.98 -5.29 -27.52
C VAL A 237 18.63 -5.59 -28.17
N ASN A 238 18.64 -6.11 -29.40
CA ASN A 238 17.48 -6.52 -30.17
C ASN A 238 17.47 -8.06 -30.32
N PRO A 239 17.01 -8.82 -29.31
CA PRO A 239 17.09 -10.29 -29.28
C PRO A 239 16.31 -10.99 -30.40
N LEU A 240 15.40 -10.30 -31.09
CA LEU A 240 14.64 -10.83 -32.23
C LEU A 240 14.97 -10.07 -33.53
N ALA A 241 16.14 -9.42 -33.60
CA ALA A 241 16.62 -8.79 -34.83
C ALA A 241 16.73 -9.81 -35.97
N PRO A 242 16.56 -9.39 -37.24
CA PRO A 242 16.90 -10.24 -38.37
C PRO A 242 18.35 -10.72 -38.29
N GLY A 243 18.54 -12.04 -38.21
CA GLY A 243 19.87 -12.66 -38.05
C GLY A 243 20.32 -12.85 -36.60
N ALA A 244 19.50 -12.50 -35.61
CA ALA A 244 19.73 -12.88 -34.23
C ALA A 244 19.68 -14.41 -34.06
N PRO A 245 20.50 -14.99 -33.15
CA PRO A 245 20.40 -16.41 -32.82
C PRO A 245 19.01 -16.79 -32.27
N SER A 246 18.56 -18.01 -32.52
CA SER A 246 17.25 -18.49 -32.04
C SER A 246 17.18 -18.50 -30.51
N LEU A 247 16.09 -17.99 -29.94
CA LEU A 247 15.84 -18.02 -28.49
C LEU A 247 15.67 -19.43 -27.92
N ALA A 248 15.43 -20.45 -28.76
CA ALA A 248 15.50 -21.85 -28.34
C ALA A 248 16.92 -22.27 -27.87
N GLY A 249 17.94 -21.48 -28.24
CA GLY A 249 19.32 -21.68 -27.80
C GLY A 249 19.64 -21.07 -26.42
N LEU A 250 18.64 -20.65 -25.63
CA LEU A 250 18.89 -20.21 -24.25
C LEU A 250 19.39 -21.38 -23.40
N GLY A 251 20.56 -21.22 -22.77
CA GLY A 251 21.18 -22.24 -21.91
C GLY A 251 20.55 -22.42 -20.53
N CYS A 252 19.25 -22.08 -20.37
CA CYS A 252 18.51 -22.21 -19.11
C CYS A 252 17.09 -22.74 -19.34
N CYS A 253 16.49 -23.37 -18.33
CA CYS A 253 15.19 -24.06 -18.47
C CYS A 253 14.01 -23.35 -17.79
N LYS A 254 14.28 -22.34 -16.95
CA LYS A 254 13.28 -21.51 -16.28
C LYS A 254 13.56 -20.04 -16.57
N ILE A 255 12.52 -19.28 -16.90
CA ILE A 255 12.64 -17.85 -17.21
C ILE A 255 11.56 -17.10 -16.44
N LEU A 256 11.96 -16.01 -15.78
CA LEU A 256 11.05 -15.03 -15.18
C LEU A 256 11.32 -13.66 -15.81
N VAL A 257 10.29 -13.03 -16.38
CA VAL A 257 10.39 -11.68 -16.94
C VAL A 257 9.45 -10.76 -16.19
N CYS A 258 10.00 -9.74 -15.52
CA CYS A 258 9.25 -8.73 -14.78
C CYS A 258 9.24 -7.41 -15.57
N VAL A 259 8.06 -6.81 -15.76
CA VAL A 259 7.89 -5.52 -16.46
C VAL A 259 7.05 -4.57 -15.60
N ALA A 260 7.36 -3.27 -15.61
CA ALA A 260 6.61 -2.27 -14.85
C ALA A 260 5.61 -1.52 -15.76
N SER A 261 4.40 -1.25 -15.26
CA SER A 261 3.29 -0.71 -16.07
C SER A 261 3.56 0.68 -16.68
N LYS A 262 4.41 1.49 -16.05
CA LYS A 262 4.78 2.84 -16.51
C LYS A 262 6.17 2.92 -17.16
N ASP A 263 6.84 1.80 -17.33
CA ASP A 263 8.15 1.77 -18.00
C ASP A 263 7.97 1.97 -19.51
N SER A 264 8.69 2.95 -20.09
CA SER A 264 8.62 3.25 -21.52
C SER A 264 9.10 2.09 -22.41
N ILE A 265 9.89 1.17 -21.88
CA ILE A 265 10.36 -0.04 -22.59
C ILE A 265 9.64 -1.32 -22.12
N ARG A 266 8.53 -1.21 -21.37
CA ARG A 266 7.73 -2.36 -20.89
C ARG A 266 7.44 -3.37 -22.00
N ASP A 267 6.98 -2.87 -23.15
CA ASP A 267 6.53 -3.72 -24.26
C ASP A 267 7.69 -4.50 -24.89
N ARG A 268 8.94 -4.10 -24.66
CA ARG A 268 10.12 -4.87 -25.05
C ARG A 268 10.33 -6.10 -24.18
N GLY A 269 10.06 -6.01 -22.88
CA GLY A 269 10.08 -7.19 -22.00
C GLY A 269 8.99 -8.20 -22.39
N VAL A 270 7.79 -7.71 -22.70
CA VAL A 270 6.68 -8.55 -23.19
C VAL A 270 7.01 -9.18 -24.55
N TRP A 271 7.49 -8.38 -25.50
CA TRP A 271 7.91 -8.84 -26.82
C TRP A 271 9.00 -9.92 -26.76
N PHE A 272 9.97 -9.77 -25.85
CA PHE A 272 10.97 -10.81 -25.62
C PHE A 272 10.34 -12.11 -25.08
N TYR A 273 9.47 -12.01 -24.07
CA TYR A 273 8.75 -13.16 -23.50
C TYR A 273 7.91 -13.90 -24.55
N GLU A 274 7.17 -13.17 -25.38
CA GLU A 274 6.40 -13.75 -26.49
C GLU A 274 7.31 -14.44 -27.50
N GLY A 275 8.48 -13.86 -27.80
CA GLY A 275 9.49 -14.47 -28.64
C GLY A 275 10.01 -15.80 -28.10
N VAL A 276 10.24 -15.90 -26.79
CA VAL A 276 10.65 -17.15 -26.14
C VAL A 276 9.54 -18.19 -26.24
N ILE A 277 8.29 -17.84 -25.94
CA ILE A 277 7.15 -18.76 -26.01
C ILE A 277 6.91 -19.26 -27.44
N ALA A 278 6.97 -18.37 -28.43
CA ALA A 278 6.72 -18.74 -29.82
C ALA A 278 7.68 -19.84 -30.32
N MET A 279 8.89 -19.91 -29.76
CA MET A 279 9.90 -20.92 -30.09
C MET A 279 9.76 -22.20 -29.25
N ASP A 280 9.22 -22.11 -28.02
CA ASP A 280 8.90 -23.25 -27.15
C ASP A 280 7.70 -24.07 -27.69
N VAL A 281 6.70 -23.41 -28.31
CA VAL A 281 5.51 -24.07 -28.89
C VAL A 281 5.83 -24.98 -30.09
N THR A 282 6.98 -24.81 -30.75
CA THR A 282 7.42 -25.70 -31.84
C THR A 282 8.03 -27.03 -31.37
N GLU A 283 8.27 -27.22 -30.07
CA GLU A 283 8.73 -28.47 -29.44
C GLU A 283 7.75 -28.87 -28.31
N LEU A 284 7.02 -29.99 -28.46
CA LEU A 284 5.79 -30.29 -27.71
C LEU A 284 5.87 -30.40 -26.16
N ASN A 285 4.73 -30.04 -25.54
CA ASN A 285 4.19 -30.40 -24.21
C ASN A 285 4.85 -29.82 -22.93
N SER A 286 4.40 -28.62 -22.54
CA SER A 286 4.19 -28.33 -21.11
C SER A 286 2.95 -27.47 -20.90
N GLN A 287 2.11 -27.85 -19.93
CA GLN A 287 1.03 -26.98 -19.45
C GLN A 287 1.69 -25.75 -18.79
N ARG A 288 1.50 -24.56 -19.35
CA ARG A 288 1.93 -23.30 -18.73
C ARG A 288 0.81 -22.28 -18.79
N ARG A 289 0.44 -21.76 -17.62
CA ARG A 289 -0.59 -20.74 -17.43
C ARG A 289 0.07 -19.35 -17.51
N PRO A 290 -0.37 -18.45 -18.41
CA PRO A 290 -0.02 -17.04 -18.29
C PRO A 290 -0.72 -16.47 -17.04
N PHE A 291 0.05 -15.99 -16.06
CA PHE A 291 -0.51 -15.23 -14.94
C PHE A 291 -0.64 -13.77 -15.38
N SER A 292 -1.84 -13.39 -15.80
CA SER A 292 -2.23 -12.01 -16.07
C SER A 292 -3.15 -11.59 -14.92
N ILE A 293 -2.71 -10.62 -14.12
CA ILE A 293 -3.60 -9.94 -13.19
C ILE A 293 -4.46 -8.98 -14.04
N LYS A 294 -5.63 -9.46 -14.47
CA LYS A 294 -6.66 -8.58 -15.00
C LYS A 294 -7.34 -7.89 -13.82
N LEU A 295 -7.30 -6.56 -13.81
CA LEU A 295 -7.98 -5.74 -12.80
C LEU A 295 -9.49 -5.62 -13.10
N TRP A 296 -9.93 -5.98 -14.31
CA TRP A 296 -11.33 -5.95 -14.74
C TRP A 296 -11.73 -7.19 -15.55
N PRO A 297 -12.95 -7.73 -15.39
CA PRO A 297 -13.95 -7.35 -14.39
C PRO A 297 -13.53 -7.77 -12.97
N PRO A 298 -13.86 -6.96 -11.93
CA PRO A 298 -13.75 -7.41 -10.55
C PRO A 298 -14.55 -8.71 -10.37
N SER A 299 -14.04 -9.60 -9.53
CA SER A 299 -14.76 -10.84 -9.21
C SER A 299 -16.13 -10.53 -8.62
N GLN A 300 -17.05 -11.49 -8.70
CA GLN A 300 -18.38 -11.33 -8.10
C GLN A 300 -18.30 -11.01 -6.60
N ASN A 301 -17.25 -11.49 -5.92
CA ASN A 301 -16.94 -11.22 -4.53
C ASN A 301 -16.54 -9.77 -4.32
N THR A 302 -15.58 -9.26 -5.11
CA THR A 302 -15.16 -7.85 -5.03
C THR A 302 -16.36 -6.92 -5.28
N ARG A 303 -17.28 -7.31 -6.17
CA ARG A 303 -18.54 -6.61 -6.41
C ARG A 303 -19.48 -6.67 -5.20
N GLN A 304 -19.67 -7.85 -4.61
CA GLN A 304 -20.51 -8.03 -3.41
C GLN A 304 -19.93 -7.31 -2.19
N MET A 305 -18.62 -7.37 -1.96
CA MET A 305 -17.93 -6.62 -0.91
C MET A 305 -18.12 -5.11 -1.09
N LEU A 306 -18.10 -4.61 -2.33
CA LEU A 306 -18.39 -3.21 -2.60
C LEU A 306 -19.87 -2.89 -2.27
N VAL A 307 -20.82 -3.75 -2.63
CA VAL A 307 -22.24 -3.61 -2.25
C VAL A 307 -22.38 -3.56 -0.73
N GLU A 308 -21.71 -4.44 0.00
CA GLU A 308 -21.78 -4.50 1.47
C GLU A 308 -21.14 -3.27 2.11
N ARG A 309 -19.94 -2.88 1.67
CA ARG A 309 -19.28 -1.62 2.10
C ARG A 309 -20.15 -0.41 1.81
N MET A 310 -20.83 -0.37 0.67
CA MET A 310 -21.77 0.70 0.33
C MET A 310 -23.03 0.66 1.19
N SER A 311 -23.61 -0.51 1.46
CA SER A 311 -24.76 -0.69 2.34
C SER A 311 -24.46 -0.26 3.77
N ASN A 312 -23.29 -0.65 4.28
CA ASN A 312 -22.79 -0.23 5.59
C ASN A 312 -22.57 1.29 5.64
N ASN A 313 -22.02 1.89 4.58
CA ASN A 313 -21.90 3.36 4.49
C ASN A 313 -23.26 4.07 4.41
N LEU A 314 -24.26 3.48 3.74
CA LEU A 314 -25.62 4.03 3.63
C LEU A 314 -26.41 3.95 4.93
N THR A 315 -26.10 2.98 5.80
CA THR A 315 -26.74 2.78 7.12
C THR A 315 -25.95 3.41 8.27
N ALA A 316 -24.65 3.67 8.09
CA ALA A 316 -23.80 4.30 9.10
C ALA A 316 -24.24 5.73 9.41
N LYS A 317 -24.13 6.11 10.69
CA LYS A 317 -24.30 7.51 11.12
C LYS A 317 -23.16 8.36 10.54
N SER A 318 -23.50 9.20 9.58
CA SER A 318 -22.63 10.15 8.90
C SER A 318 -23.32 11.51 8.84
N ILE A 319 -22.60 12.53 8.39
CA ILE A 319 -23.17 13.87 8.19
C ILE A 319 -24.34 13.82 7.19
N PHE A 320 -24.29 12.91 6.21
CA PHE A 320 -25.38 12.69 5.24
C PHE A 320 -26.59 12.02 5.88
N THR A 321 -26.41 10.94 6.66
CA THR A 321 -27.55 10.23 7.27
C THR A 321 -28.15 10.97 8.47
N GLN A 322 -27.39 11.85 9.13
CA GLN A 322 -27.92 12.83 10.09
C GLN A 322 -28.79 13.89 9.42
N LYS A 323 -28.51 14.23 8.15
CA LYS A 323 -29.17 15.32 7.42
C LYS A 323 -30.35 14.87 6.54
N TYR A 324 -30.24 13.70 5.91
CA TYR A 324 -31.24 13.17 4.97
C TYR A 324 -32.00 11.95 5.51
N GLY A 325 -31.65 11.49 6.72
CA GLY A 325 -32.22 10.29 7.32
C GLY A 325 -31.35 9.06 7.05
N VAL A 326 -31.39 8.11 7.96
CA VAL A 326 -30.70 6.82 7.85
C VAL A 326 -31.58 5.89 7.02
N LEU A 327 -31.03 5.30 5.97
CA LEU A 327 -31.73 4.23 5.24
C LEU A 327 -31.83 3.01 6.16
N ASN A 328 -32.98 2.31 6.11
CA ASN A 328 -33.03 1.01 6.76
C ASN A 328 -32.15 0.00 5.99
N LYS A 329 -31.79 -1.11 6.63
CA LYS A 329 -30.84 -2.09 6.08
C LYS A 329 -31.30 -2.64 4.72
N GLU A 330 -32.59 -2.94 4.58
CA GLU A 330 -33.17 -3.48 3.34
C GLU A 330 -33.09 -2.47 2.18
N GLU A 331 -33.44 -1.20 2.42
CA GLU A 331 -33.33 -0.13 1.43
C GLU A 331 -31.87 0.16 1.08
N ALA A 332 -30.97 0.17 2.05
CA ALA A 332 -29.54 0.41 1.82
C ALA A 332 -28.91 -0.67 0.95
N GLU A 333 -29.21 -1.94 1.22
CA GLU A 333 -28.75 -3.07 0.43
C GLU A 333 -29.31 -3.04 -1.00
N GLU A 334 -30.60 -2.74 -1.17
CA GLU A 334 -31.20 -2.62 -2.50
C GLU A 334 -30.58 -1.49 -3.31
N ASN A 335 -30.34 -0.33 -2.69
CA ASN A 335 -29.70 0.79 -3.37
C ASN A 335 -28.22 0.52 -3.66
N ALA A 336 -27.49 -0.14 -2.75
CA ALA A 336 -26.10 -0.52 -2.97
C ALA A 336 -25.94 -1.52 -4.11
N ARG A 337 -26.80 -2.55 -4.20
CA ARG A 337 -26.85 -3.47 -5.36
C ARG A 337 -27.09 -2.72 -6.65
N ARG A 338 -28.04 -1.78 -6.65
CA ARG A 338 -28.37 -0.97 -7.83
C ARG A 338 -27.22 -0.05 -8.25
N ILE A 339 -26.52 0.57 -7.30
CA ILE A 339 -25.36 1.42 -7.56
C ILE A 339 -24.25 0.60 -8.21
N GLU A 340 -23.93 -0.53 -7.61
CA GLU A 340 -22.87 -1.42 -8.07
C GLU A 340 -23.16 -1.92 -9.49
N ASP A 341 -24.35 -2.47 -9.75
CA ASP A 341 -24.73 -2.96 -11.08
C ASP A 341 -24.65 -1.86 -12.14
N MET A 342 -25.11 -0.65 -11.84
CA MET A 342 -25.06 0.47 -12.79
C MET A 342 -23.63 0.92 -13.09
N ALA A 343 -22.78 0.99 -12.06
CA ALA A 343 -21.38 1.36 -12.20
C ALA A 343 -20.59 0.28 -12.95
N PHE A 344 -20.86 -1.00 -12.63
CA PHE A 344 -20.23 -2.14 -13.29
C PHE A 344 -20.60 -2.19 -14.77
N VAL A 345 -21.88 -2.06 -15.14
CA VAL A 345 -22.31 -2.02 -16.54
C VAL A 345 -21.60 -0.88 -17.29
N THR A 346 -21.50 0.30 -16.67
CA THR A 346 -20.84 1.47 -17.28
C THR A 346 -19.34 1.23 -17.49
N ALA A 347 -18.65 0.68 -16.49
CA ALA A 347 -17.23 0.36 -16.56
C ALA A 347 -16.94 -0.83 -17.49
N ASN A 348 -17.85 -1.81 -17.58
CA ASN A 348 -17.72 -2.94 -18.49
C ASN A 348 -17.89 -2.52 -19.95
N LEU A 349 -18.83 -1.64 -20.25
CA LEU A 349 -18.98 -1.01 -21.58
C LEU A 349 -17.79 -0.13 -21.97
N HIS A 350 -17.06 0.39 -20.98
CA HIS A 350 -15.81 1.12 -21.19
C HIS A 350 -14.66 0.15 -21.49
N TYR A 351 -14.53 -0.91 -20.69
CA TYR A 351 -13.54 -1.97 -20.88
C TYR A 351 -13.68 -2.69 -22.23
N GLU A 352 -14.90 -2.98 -22.69
CA GLU A 352 -15.15 -3.60 -23.99
C GLU A 352 -14.63 -2.79 -25.19
N LYS A 353 -14.30 -1.50 -24.99
CA LYS A 353 -13.72 -0.61 -26.01
C LYS A 353 -12.19 -0.53 -25.91
N GLU A 354 -11.57 -1.24 -24.97
CA GLU A 354 -10.12 -1.30 -24.74
C GLU A 354 -9.59 -2.71 -25.03
N PRO A 355 -9.16 -3.01 -26.27
CA PRO A 355 -8.79 -4.37 -26.66
C PRO A 355 -7.56 -4.94 -25.92
N ASP A 356 -6.71 -4.08 -25.35
CA ASP A 356 -5.43 -4.44 -24.72
C ASP A 356 -5.30 -3.94 -23.26
N GLY A 357 -6.39 -3.44 -22.66
CA GLY A 357 -6.37 -2.86 -21.30
C GLY A 357 -6.29 -3.93 -20.19
N ASP A 358 -5.51 -3.65 -19.14
CA ASP A 358 -5.48 -4.47 -17.91
C ASP A 358 -6.76 -4.30 -17.06
N GLY A 359 -7.61 -3.34 -17.43
CA GLY A 359 -8.84 -2.99 -16.71
C GLY A 359 -8.70 -1.83 -15.74
N GLY A 360 -7.52 -1.22 -15.58
CA GLY A 360 -7.28 -0.15 -14.61
C GLY A 360 -8.12 1.12 -14.83
N SER A 361 -8.33 1.54 -16.09
CA SER A 361 -9.23 2.65 -16.45
C SER A 361 -10.69 2.32 -16.14
N ALA A 362 -11.10 1.06 -16.37
CA ALA A 362 -12.41 0.55 -16.02
C ALA A 362 -12.61 0.49 -14.50
N VAL A 363 -11.60 0.10 -13.71
CA VAL A 363 -11.62 0.15 -12.24
C VAL A 363 -11.76 1.60 -11.74
N GLN A 364 -11.03 2.56 -12.33
CA GLN A 364 -11.15 3.97 -11.97
C GLN A 364 -12.54 4.53 -12.30
N LEU A 365 -13.08 4.19 -13.47
CA LEU A 365 -14.43 4.60 -13.87
C LEU A 365 -15.50 3.96 -12.98
N TYR A 366 -15.33 2.68 -12.63
CA TYR A 366 -16.19 1.93 -11.72
C TYR A 366 -16.23 2.58 -10.34
N ALA A 367 -15.06 2.86 -9.74
CA ALA A 367 -14.97 3.54 -8.44
C ALA A 367 -15.61 4.95 -8.48
N LYS A 368 -15.39 5.69 -9.57
CA LYS A 368 -15.95 7.03 -9.79
C LYS A 368 -17.47 7.03 -9.90
N GLU A 369 -18.04 6.12 -10.69
CA GLU A 369 -19.50 6.02 -10.85
C GLU A 369 -20.17 5.45 -9.60
N CYS A 370 -19.57 4.46 -8.91
CA CYS A 370 -20.03 4.00 -7.60
C CYS A 370 -20.11 5.16 -6.60
N SER A 371 -19.04 5.96 -6.48
CA SER A 371 -19.00 7.09 -5.55
C SER A 371 -20.07 8.14 -5.86
N LYS A 372 -20.26 8.46 -7.15
CA LYS A 372 -21.27 9.42 -7.62
C LYS A 372 -22.70 8.96 -7.32
N LEU A 373 -23.02 7.71 -7.63
CA LEU A 373 -24.36 7.14 -7.41
C LEU A 373 -24.66 6.90 -5.93
N LEU A 374 -23.65 6.52 -5.14
CA LEU A 374 -23.74 6.41 -3.67
C LEU A 374 -24.09 7.75 -3.03
N LEU A 375 -23.45 8.83 -3.47
CA LEU A 375 -23.77 10.18 -3.04
C LEU A 375 -25.19 10.60 -3.40
N ASP A 376 -25.71 10.18 -4.56
CA ASP A 376 -27.10 10.45 -4.95
C ASP A 376 -28.11 9.73 -4.04
N VAL A 377 -27.83 8.50 -3.63
CA VAL A 377 -28.68 7.74 -2.69
C VAL A 377 -28.62 8.33 -1.28
N LEU A 378 -27.43 8.68 -0.79
CA LEU A 378 -27.25 9.35 0.50
C LEU A 378 -28.01 10.68 0.57
N LYS A 379 -28.10 11.41 -0.55
CA LYS A 379 -28.87 12.67 -0.66
C LYS A 379 -30.38 12.47 -0.81
N ARG A 380 -30.83 11.29 -1.27
CA ARG A 380 -32.25 10.96 -1.42
C ARG A 380 -32.90 10.66 -0.06
N GLY A 381 -32.17 10.01 0.84
CA GLY A 381 -32.71 9.53 2.12
C GLY A 381 -33.69 8.36 1.97
N PRO A 382 -34.27 7.87 3.09
CA PRO A 382 -35.24 6.78 3.09
C PRO A 382 -36.53 7.15 2.35
N SER A 383 -37.16 6.16 1.69
CA SER A 383 -38.32 6.40 0.84
C SER A 383 -39.59 6.55 1.68
N ASN A 384 -40.16 7.76 1.76
CA ASN A 384 -41.44 7.99 2.45
C ASN A 384 -42.60 7.28 1.73
N LYS A 385 -42.98 6.10 2.20
CA LYS A 385 -44.39 5.68 2.25
C LYS A 385 -44.87 5.97 3.67
N ASP A 386 -45.89 6.82 3.77
CA ASP A 386 -46.62 7.22 4.99
C ASP A 386 -46.19 8.57 5.61
N ASN A 387 -46.63 9.66 4.97
CA ASN A 387 -46.87 10.94 5.64
C ASN A 387 -48.15 10.83 6.48
N ILE A 388 -48.04 10.86 7.81
CA ILE A 388 -49.08 11.46 8.67
C ILE A 388 -48.40 12.34 9.74
N GLU A 389 -48.80 13.60 9.73
CA GLU A 389 -48.46 14.66 10.69
C GLU A 389 -48.54 14.20 12.15
N LYS A 390 -47.59 14.63 12.98
CA LYS A 390 -47.88 15.12 14.33
C LYS A 390 -46.77 16.03 14.85
N VAL A 391 -47.12 17.30 14.93
CA VAL A 391 -46.45 18.31 15.73
C VAL A 391 -46.51 17.88 17.20
N THR A 392 -45.35 17.65 17.82
CA THR A 392 -45.23 17.75 19.28
C THR A 392 -43.92 18.44 19.64
N SER A 393 -44.06 19.68 20.10
CA SER A 393 -43.10 20.37 20.95
C SER A 393 -42.82 19.55 22.20
N ASN A 394 -41.57 19.42 22.61
CA ASN A 394 -41.17 19.66 23.99
C ASN A 394 -39.66 19.90 24.10
N SER A 395 -39.35 21.02 24.75
CA SER A 395 -38.03 21.48 25.13
C SER A 395 -37.47 20.69 26.30
N VAL A 396 -36.16 20.42 26.28
CA VAL A 396 -35.35 20.36 27.50
C VAL A 396 -34.08 21.18 27.26
N THR A 397 -33.78 22.02 28.24
CA THR A 397 -32.79 23.08 28.27
C THR A 397 -31.38 22.57 28.61
N ALA A 398 -30.42 22.87 27.74
CA ALA A 398 -29.02 23.17 28.05
C ALA A 398 -28.59 24.32 27.12
N SER A 399 -27.75 25.24 27.60
CA SER A 399 -27.40 26.55 27.01
C SER A 399 -27.57 26.66 25.49
N ARG A 400 -28.53 27.49 25.03
CA ARG A 400 -28.83 27.69 23.60
C ARG A 400 -27.65 28.36 22.88
N GLU A 401 -26.73 27.56 22.38
CA GLU A 401 -25.86 27.92 21.27
C GLU A 401 -26.71 28.05 20.00
N SER A 402 -26.59 29.18 19.33
CA SER A 402 -27.35 29.50 18.12
C SER A 402 -26.54 29.10 16.90
N VAL A 403 -27.06 28.12 16.15
CA VAL A 403 -26.42 27.54 14.97
C VAL A 403 -27.03 28.16 13.71
N PHE A 404 -26.17 28.63 12.80
CA PHE A 404 -26.54 29.03 11.45
C PHE A 404 -26.06 27.99 10.45
N ASP A 405 -26.97 27.16 9.96
CA ASP A 405 -26.68 26.01 9.11
C ASP A 405 -27.48 26.11 7.79
N ILE A 406 -26.76 26.33 6.69
CA ILE A 406 -27.32 26.38 5.33
C ILE A 406 -27.07 25.07 4.58
N SER A 407 -26.47 24.07 5.22
CA SER A 407 -26.04 22.86 4.54
C SER A 407 -27.22 22.01 4.06
N LYS A 408 -28.40 22.13 4.68
CA LYS A 408 -29.59 21.30 4.44
C LYS A 408 -30.11 21.40 3.01
N GLY A 409 -30.19 20.28 2.29
CA GLY A 409 -30.73 20.19 0.92
C GLY A 409 -29.66 19.91 -0.15
N LYS A 410 -30.08 19.61 -1.38
CA LYS A 410 -29.20 19.22 -2.50
C LYS A 410 -28.05 20.22 -2.70
N ARG A 411 -26.91 19.73 -3.21
CA ARG A 411 -25.74 20.57 -3.55
C ARG A 411 -26.19 21.72 -4.47
N ALA A 412 -25.76 22.93 -4.17
CA ALA A 412 -26.10 24.13 -4.93
C ALA A 412 -24.85 24.99 -5.16
N PHE A 413 -24.77 25.59 -6.33
CA PHE A 413 -23.77 26.61 -6.67
C PHE A 413 -24.34 27.96 -6.26
N ILE A 414 -23.72 28.58 -5.25
CA ILE A 414 -24.20 29.82 -4.68
C ILE A 414 -23.55 30.99 -5.40
N GLU A 415 -24.39 31.83 -6.00
CA GLU A 415 -24.00 33.09 -6.63
C GLU A 415 -24.39 34.28 -5.75
N ALA A 416 -23.95 35.49 -6.12
CA ALA A 416 -24.05 36.68 -5.26
C ALA A 416 -25.48 37.01 -4.76
N GLU A 417 -26.48 36.91 -5.63
CA GLU A 417 -27.89 37.21 -5.27
C GLU A 417 -28.44 36.20 -4.26
N GLU A 418 -28.14 34.92 -4.45
CA GLU A 418 -28.57 33.86 -3.54
C GLU A 418 -27.85 33.97 -2.18
N ALA A 419 -26.54 34.27 -2.19
CA ALA A 419 -25.78 34.51 -0.96
C ALA A 419 -26.35 35.66 -0.13
N GLN A 420 -26.84 36.73 -0.77
CA GLN A 420 -27.41 37.88 -0.10
C GLN A 420 -28.67 37.49 0.71
N GLU A 421 -29.55 36.68 0.14
CA GLU A 421 -30.76 36.20 0.82
C GLU A 421 -30.44 35.12 1.85
N LEU A 422 -29.58 34.15 1.51
CA LEU A 422 -29.22 33.05 2.41
C LEU A 422 -28.54 33.57 3.67
N LEU A 423 -27.58 34.50 3.55
CA LEU A 423 -26.77 34.99 4.67
C LEU A 423 -27.39 36.18 5.39
N LYS A 424 -28.55 36.68 4.95
CA LYS A 424 -29.28 37.80 5.57
C LYS A 424 -29.47 37.63 7.09
N PRO A 425 -29.83 36.45 7.63
CA PRO A 425 -30.05 36.29 9.07
C PRO A 425 -28.81 36.58 9.92
N LEU A 426 -27.60 36.43 9.38
CA LEU A 426 -26.34 36.75 10.08
C LEU A 426 -26.15 38.26 10.30
N LYS A 427 -26.81 39.12 9.51
CA LYS A 427 -26.75 40.59 9.62
C LYS A 427 -27.83 41.18 10.50
N GLU A 428 -28.86 40.42 10.84
CA GLU A 428 -30.05 40.95 11.51
C GLU A 428 -29.74 41.32 12.97
N PRO A 429 -29.98 42.59 13.38
CA PRO A 429 -29.74 43.02 14.75
C PRO A 429 -30.55 42.18 15.75
N GLY A 430 -29.88 41.61 16.74
CA GLY A 430 -30.50 40.76 17.77
C GLY A 430 -30.31 39.25 17.53
N ASN A 431 -29.88 38.85 16.33
CA ASN A 431 -29.39 37.50 16.09
C ASN A 431 -27.92 37.44 16.53
N SER A 432 -27.58 36.40 17.28
CA SER A 432 -26.20 36.02 17.57
C SER A 432 -26.04 34.56 17.17
N PHE A 433 -24.90 34.16 16.63
CA PHE A 433 -24.60 32.79 16.23
C PHE A 433 -23.21 32.42 16.72
N THR A 434 -23.10 31.25 17.35
CA THR A 434 -21.82 30.70 17.81
C THR A 434 -21.27 29.66 16.84
N LYS A 435 -22.10 29.14 15.94
CA LYS A 435 -21.72 28.13 14.92
C LYS A 435 -22.22 28.52 13.54
N ILE A 436 -21.36 28.37 12.53
CA ILE A 436 -21.76 28.38 11.12
C ILE A 436 -21.45 27.04 10.44
N CYS A 437 -22.35 26.55 9.59
CA CYS A 437 -22.12 25.38 8.75
C CYS A 437 -22.55 25.66 7.32
N PHE A 438 -21.56 25.74 6.43
CA PHE A 438 -21.73 26.05 5.01
C PHE A 438 -21.53 24.82 4.13
N SER A 439 -21.52 23.64 4.74
CA SER A 439 -21.23 22.40 4.03
C SER A 439 -22.16 22.15 2.85
N ASN A 440 -21.62 21.63 1.74
CA ASN A 440 -22.38 21.27 0.53
C ASN A 440 -23.07 22.48 -0.16
N ARG A 441 -22.52 23.68 0.02
CA ARG A 441 -22.89 24.92 -0.67
C ARG A 441 -21.68 25.47 -1.39
N SER A 442 -21.63 25.31 -2.71
CA SER A 442 -20.47 25.68 -3.52
C SER A 442 -20.46 27.18 -3.83
N PHE A 443 -19.78 27.96 -2.98
CA PHE A 443 -19.65 29.41 -3.12
C PHE A 443 -18.82 29.77 -4.36
N GLY A 444 -19.34 30.64 -5.21
CA GLY A 444 -18.55 31.33 -6.22
C GLY A 444 -17.94 32.63 -5.69
N VAL A 445 -17.05 33.25 -6.45
CA VAL A 445 -16.35 34.48 -6.02
C VAL A 445 -17.33 35.60 -5.66
N GLY A 446 -18.39 35.80 -6.45
CA GLY A 446 -19.40 36.83 -6.16
C GLY A 446 -20.15 36.57 -4.84
N ALA A 447 -20.47 35.31 -4.56
CA ALA A 447 -21.08 34.91 -3.28
C ALA A 447 -20.11 35.10 -2.11
N ALA A 448 -18.83 34.80 -2.28
CA ALA A 448 -17.81 35.02 -1.27
C ALA A 448 -17.62 36.51 -0.96
N GLN A 449 -17.62 37.39 -1.97
CA GLN A 449 -17.58 38.84 -1.78
C GLN A 449 -18.79 39.37 -1.00
N VAL A 450 -19.97 38.77 -1.21
CA VAL A 450 -21.16 39.08 -0.40
C VAL A 450 -20.98 38.60 1.04
N ALA A 451 -20.44 37.39 1.25
CA ALA A 451 -20.23 36.77 2.56
C ALA A 451 -19.17 37.49 3.40
N GLN A 452 -18.11 38.01 2.78
CA GLN A 452 -16.96 38.61 3.45
C GLN A 452 -17.33 39.67 4.51
N PRO A 453 -18.01 40.79 4.19
CA PRO A 453 -18.36 41.79 5.19
C PRO A 453 -19.31 41.24 6.27
N ILE A 454 -20.09 40.21 5.97
CA ILE A 454 -21.01 39.57 6.91
C ILE A 454 -20.20 38.81 7.96
N LEU A 455 -19.34 37.91 7.50
CA LEU A 455 -18.51 37.06 8.34
C LEU A 455 -17.57 37.92 9.20
N THR A 456 -16.97 38.97 8.63
CA THR A 456 -16.16 39.92 9.39
C THR A 456 -16.92 40.57 10.55
N SER A 457 -18.23 40.86 10.37
CA SER A 457 -19.06 41.47 11.43
C SER A 457 -19.46 40.50 12.55
N VAL A 458 -19.41 39.19 12.29
CA VAL A 458 -19.83 38.14 13.24
C VAL A 458 -18.68 37.25 13.71
N LYS A 459 -17.46 37.38 13.20
CA LYS A 459 -16.37 36.44 13.52
C LYS A 459 -16.05 36.32 15.01
N ASP A 460 -16.24 37.40 15.79
CA ASP A 460 -15.92 37.42 17.23
C ASP A 460 -16.91 36.62 18.10
N GLN A 461 -18.14 36.39 17.60
CA GLN A 461 -19.11 35.53 18.28
C GLN A 461 -18.93 34.04 17.93
N LEU A 462 -18.24 33.73 16.82
CA LEU A 462 -18.09 32.36 16.34
C LEU A 462 -17.14 31.54 17.23
N LYS A 463 -17.53 30.29 17.45
CA LYS A 463 -16.76 29.23 18.12
C LYS A 463 -16.58 28.02 17.23
N GLU A 464 -17.51 27.78 16.31
CA GLU A 464 -17.46 26.66 15.40
C GLU A 464 -17.70 27.10 13.97
N VAL A 465 -16.80 26.71 13.07
CA VAL A 465 -16.89 27.01 11.64
C VAL A 465 -16.72 25.72 10.86
N ASP A 466 -17.73 25.38 10.07
CA ASP A 466 -17.69 24.27 9.11
C ASP A 466 -17.76 24.81 7.68
N LEU A 467 -16.64 24.73 6.99
CA LEU A 467 -16.44 25.08 5.58
C LEU A 467 -16.16 23.82 4.74
N SER A 468 -16.62 22.64 5.15
CA SER A 468 -16.41 21.43 4.34
C SER A 468 -17.17 21.48 3.01
N ASP A 469 -16.65 20.92 1.91
CA ASP A 469 -17.37 20.81 0.61
C ASP A 469 -18.01 22.14 0.13
N PHE A 470 -17.41 23.29 0.46
CA PHE A 470 -18.02 24.61 0.22
C PHE A 470 -17.54 25.29 -1.07
N ILE A 471 -16.59 24.67 -1.78
CA ILE A 471 -16.12 25.12 -3.11
C ILE A 471 -16.12 24.02 -4.16
N ALA A 472 -16.72 22.86 -3.85
CA ALA A 472 -16.70 21.73 -4.76
C ALA A 472 -17.34 22.05 -6.12
N GLY A 473 -16.65 21.66 -7.19
CA GLY A 473 -17.08 21.91 -8.57
C GLY A 473 -16.71 23.29 -9.12
N ARG A 474 -16.02 24.14 -8.35
CA ARG A 474 -15.41 25.38 -8.85
C ARG A 474 -14.06 25.09 -9.52
N SER A 475 -13.59 25.98 -10.39
CA SER A 475 -12.22 25.90 -10.93
C SER A 475 -11.20 26.13 -9.81
N GLU A 476 -9.96 25.66 -9.99
CA GLU A 476 -8.89 25.87 -8.98
C GLU A 476 -8.72 27.36 -8.65
N GLU A 477 -8.66 28.24 -9.66
CA GLU A 477 -8.51 29.69 -9.48
C GLU A 477 -9.68 30.29 -8.68
N GLU A 478 -10.92 29.96 -9.06
CA GLU A 478 -12.11 30.46 -8.37
C GLU A 478 -12.20 29.95 -6.93
N ALA A 479 -11.89 28.67 -6.70
CA ALA A 479 -11.86 28.07 -5.39
C ALA A 479 -10.83 28.75 -4.48
N LEU A 480 -9.63 29.02 -4.99
CA LEU A 480 -8.58 29.72 -4.23
C LEU A 480 -9.00 31.14 -3.85
N ASP A 481 -9.64 31.89 -4.76
CA ASP A 481 -10.17 33.22 -4.45
C ASP A 481 -11.22 33.17 -3.34
N VAL A 482 -12.17 32.22 -3.43
CA VAL A 482 -13.20 32.03 -2.41
C VAL A 482 -12.57 31.66 -1.06
N MET A 483 -11.62 30.72 -1.03
CA MET A 483 -10.88 30.36 0.19
C MET A 483 -10.16 31.56 0.79
N ASN A 484 -9.44 32.35 -0.01
CA ASN A 484 -8.75 33.55 0.46
C ASN A 484 -9.71 34.59 1.07
N ILE A 485 -10.87 34.80 0.44
CA ILE A 485 -11.89 35.73 0.93
C ILE A 485 -12.44 35.28 2.28
N PHE A 486 -12.79 33.99 2.41
CA PHE A 486 -13.28 33.42 3.67
C PHE A 486 -12.22 33.41 4.76
N SER A 487 -10.99 33.06 4.39
CA SER A 487 -9.81 33.07 5.26
C SER A 487 -9.58 34.46 5.88
N ALA A 488 -9.60 35.51 5.05
CA ALA A 488 -9.48 36.90 5.51
C ALA A 488 -10.68 37.37 6.34
N ALA A 489 -11.90 36.97 5.98
CA ALA A 489 -13.11 37.36 6.71
C ALA A 489 -13.15 36.80 8.14
N LEU A 490 -12.61 35.59 8.32
CA LEU A 490 -12.61 34.86 9.58
C LEU A 490 -11.29 35.00 10.36
N GLU A 491 -10.29 35.70 9.82
CA GLU A 491 -9.03 35.99 10.49
C GLU A 491 -9.26 36.64 11.86
N GLY A 492 -8.60 36.14 12.90
CA GLY A 492 -8.70 36.63 14.28
C GLY A 492 -9.88 36.07 15.07
N SER A 493 -10.74 35.24 14.46
CA SER A 493 -11.73 34.48 15.20
C SER A 493 -11.07 33.51 16.20
N SER A 494 -11.69 33.34 17.37
CA SER A 494 -11.21 32.42 18.40
C SER A 494 -12.05 31.15 18.38
N LEU A 495 -11.76 30.29 17.40
CA LEU A 495 -12.50 29.07 17.14
C LEU A 495 -12.03 27.94 18.05
N LYS A 496 -13.00 27.09 18.40
CA LYS A 496 -12.79 25.78 19.04
C LYS A 496 -12.90 24.64 18.03
N TYR A 497 -13.74 24.80 17.00
CA TYR A 497 -13.97 23.81 15.95
C TYR A 497 -13.74 24.46 14.59
N LEU A 498 -12.92 23.80 13.75
CA LEU A 498 -12.72 24.19 12.36
C LEU A 498 -12.72 22.94 11.46
N ASN A 499 -13.63 22.92 10.49
CA ASN A 499 -13.67 21.88 9.47
C ASN A 499 -13.43 22.48 8.08
N LEU A 500 -12.36 22.02 7.41
CA LEU A 500 -11.95 22.44 6.07
C LEU A 500 -12.00 21.29 5.06
N SER A 501 -12.57 20.14 5.43
CA SER A 501 -12.55 18.89 4.67
C SER A 501 -13.28 18.97 3.32
N ASP A 502 -13.02 18.01 2.43
CA ASP A 502 -13.70 17.85 1.14
C ASP A 502 -13.56 19.08 0.22
N ASN A 503 -12.47 19.83 0.33
CA ASN A 503 -12.20 21.00 -0.51
C ASN A 503 -11.02 20.82 -1.46
N ALA A 504 -10.45 19.61 -1.55
CA ALA A 504 -9.32 19.31 -2.44
C ALA A 504 -8.21 20.38 -2.36
N LEU A 505 -7.85 20.77 -1.13
CA LEU A 505 -7.01 21.92 -0.85
C LEU A 505 -5.65 21.84 -1.57
N GLY A 506 -4.99 20.69 -1.54
CA GLY A 506 -3.56 20.60 -1.86
C GLY A 506 -2.73 21.64 -1.09
N GLU A 507 -1.52 21.96 -1.57
CA GLU A 507 -0.69 22.98 -0.90
C GLU A 507 -1.32 24.38 -1.01
N LYS A 508 -1.75 24.77 -2.21
CA LYS A 508 -2.27 26.12 -2.47
C LYS A 508 -3.52 26.44 -1.64
N GLY A 509 -4.44 25.49 -1.51
CA GLY A 509 -5.67 25.67 -0.73
C GLY A 509 -5.40 25.79 0.77
N VAL A 510 -4.50 24.97 1.32
CA VAL A 510 -4.05 25.11 2.73
C VAL A 510 -3.45 26.51 2.95
N ARG A 511 -2.61 26.98 2.03
CA ARG A 511 -2.02 28.33 2.11
C ARG A 511 -3.04 29.46 1.90
N ALA A 512 -4.09 29.25 1.11
CA ALA A 512 -5.19 30.21 0.97
C ALA A 512 -5.95 30.40 2.30
N PHE A 513 -6.05 29.34 3.11
CA PHE A 513 -6.55 29.42 4.49
C PHE A 513 -5.53 30.01 5.51
N GLY A 514 -4.40 30.52 5.05
CA GLY A 514 -3.31 30.97 5.91
C GLY A 514 -3.67 32.07 6.91
N ALA A 515 -4.50 33.06 6.54
CA ALA A 515 -4.92 34.12 7.47
C ALA A 515 -5.81 33.55 8.60
N LEU A 516 -6.77 32.69 8.25
CA LEU A 516 -7.59 31.98 9.23
C LEU A 516 -6.73 31.11 10.15
N LEU A 517 -5.94 30.19 9.59
CA LEU A 517 -5.15 29.21 10.35
C LEU A 517 -4.13 29.87 11.29
N LYS A 518 -3.39 30.89 10.82
CA LYS A 518 -2.38 31.62 11.63
C LYS A 518 -2.96 32.33 12.85
N SER A 519 -4.25 32.65 12.82
CA SER A 519 -4.91 33.35 13.93
C SER A 519 -5.46 32.40 15.00
N GLN A 520 -5.44 31.08 14.76
CA GLN A 520 -6.05 30.10 15.64
C GLN A 520 -5.11 29.68 16.78
N THR A 521 -5.47 30.03 18.01
CA THR A 521 -4.69 29.69 19.23
C THR A 521 -5.48 28.88 20.27
N CYS A 522 -6.75 28.59 19.96
CA CYS A 522 -7.69 27.94 20.88
C CYS A 522 -8.42 26.74 20.28
N LEU A 523 -7.98 26.21 19.13
CA LEU A 523 -8.64 25.08 18.49
C LEU A 523 -8.61 23.84 19.38
N GLU A 524 -9.78 23.25 19.53
CA GLU A 524 -10.02 21.97 20.22
C GLU A 524 -10.28 20.86 19.18
N GLU A 525 -10.82 21.19 18.00
CA GLU A 525 -11.08 20.23 16.92
C GLU A 525 -10.69 20.80 15.55
N LEU A 526 -9.94 20.00 14.79
CA LEU A 526 -9.51 20.31 13.42
C LEU A 526 -9.77 19.12 12.50
N TYR A 527 -10.41 19.41 11.37
CA TYR A 527 -10.75 18.42 10.35
C TYR A 527 -10.21 18.84 8.98
N LEU A 528 -9.41 17.95 8.39
CA LEU A 528 -8.66 18.09 7.13
C LEU A 528 -8.74 16.78 6.33
N MET A 529 -9.96 16.30 6.10
CA MET A 529 -10.22 15.00 5.50
C MET A 529 -10.47 15.16 4.00
N ASN A 530 -9.96 14.24 3.18
CA ASN A 530 -10.22 14.23 1.73
C ASN A 530 -9.87 15.56 1.02
N ASP A 531 -8.72 16.13 1.39
CA ASP A 531 -8.26 17.43 0.90
C ASP A 531 -7.07 17.31 -0.07
N GLY A 532 -6.65 16.08 -0.39
CA GLY A 532 -5.51 15.84 -1.28
C GLY A 532 -4.22 16.45 -0.74
N ILE A 533 -4.03 16.44 0.59
CA ILE A 533 -2.88 17.04 1.25
C ILE A 533 -1.61 16.24 0.91
N SER A 534 -0.73 16.84 0.09
CA SER A 534 0.62 16.37 -0.23
C SER A 534 1.62 16.61 0.90
N GLU A 535 2.89 16.26 0.69
CA GLU A 535 3.98 16.56 1.63
C GLU A 535 4.11 18.06 1.93
N GLU A 536 4.07 18.92 0.92
CA GLU A 536 4.21 20.37 1.08
C GLU A 536 2.97 20.97 1.73
N ALA A 537 1.80 20.39 1.45
CA ALA A 537 0.55 20.81 2.07
C ALA A 537 0.52 20.46 3.57
N ALA A 538 1.00 19.27 3.96
CA ALA A 538 1.12 18.88 5.36
C ALA A 538 2.14 19.77 6.11
N GLN A 539 3.25 20.09 5.46
CA GLN A 539 4.21 21.07 5.95
C GLN A 539 3.55 22.44 6.15
N ALA A 540 2.74 22.91 5.20
CA ALA A 540 1.99 24.15 5.35
C ALA A 540 0.99 24.10 6.52
N VAL A 541 0.30 22.98 6.76
CA VAL A 541 -0.57 22.80 7.94
C VAL A 541 0.24 22.99 9.23
N CYS A 542 1.40 22.33 9.33
CA CYS A 542 2.28 22.41 10.50
C CYS A 542 2.81 23.84 10.75
N GLU A 543 3.17 24.56 9.67
CA GLU A 543 3.66 25.94 9.70
C GLU A 543 2.58 26.96 10.08
N LEU A 544 1.37 26.79 9.55
CA LEU A 544 0.32 27.80 9.64
C LEU A 544 -0.44 27.75 10.97
N ILE A 545 -0.46 26.61 11.66
CA ILE A 545 -1.14 26.49 12.94
C ILE A 545 -0.16 26.84 14.07
N PRO A 546 -0.36 27.95 14.79
CA PRO A 546 0.61 28.44 15.76
C PRO A 546 0.61 27.63 17.07
N SER A 547 -0.50 26.99 17.44
CA SER A 547 -0.61 26.19 18.66
C SER A 547 -1.64 25.07 18.52
N THR A 548 -1.30 23.89 19.02
CA THR A 548 -2.17 22.71 19.09
C THR A 548 -2.31 22.16 20.51
N GLU A 549 -1.90 22.93 21.52
CA GLU A 549 -1.88 22.48 22.93
C GLU A 549 -3.26 22.12 23.48
N LYS A 550 -4.32 22.69 22.88
CA LYS A 550 -5.73 22.47 23.25
C LYS A 550 -6.44 21.47 22.34
N LEU A 551 -5.77 20.96 21.32
CA LEU A 551 -6.37 20.09 20.32
C LEU A 551 -6.73 18.74 20.96
N ARG A 552 -8.01 18.39 20.85
CA ARG A 552 -8.63 17.13 21.33
C ARG A 552 -8.99 16.22 20.17
N VAL A 553 -9.35 16.78 19.02
CA VAL A 553 -9.67 16.02 17.81
C VAL A 553 -8.85 16.51 16.62
N LEU A 554 -8.17 15.57 15.96
CA LEU A 554 -7.50 15.80 14.69
C LEU A 554 -7.88 14.68 13.72
N HIS A 555 -8.69 15.02 12.72
CA HIS A 555 -9.03 14.11 11.63
C HIS A 555 -8.32 14.55 10.36
N PHE A 556 -7.39 13.71 9.91
CA PHE A 556 -6.46 13.94 8.82
C PHE A 556 -6.37 12.68 7.93
N HIS A 557 -7.50 12.12 7.52
CA HIS A 557 -7.52 10.87 6.74
C HIS A 557 -7.90 11.11 5.27
N ASN A 558 -7.66 10.11 4.41
CA ASN A 558 -7.85 10.18 2.96
C ASN A 558 -7.04 11.32 2.30
N ASN A 559 -5.75 11.39 2.60
CA ASN A 559 -4.82 12.35 2.00
C ASN A 559 -3.67 11.64 1.28
N MET A 560 -2.79 12.40 0.62
CA MET A 560 -1.70 11.85 -0.19
C MET A 560 -0.35 12.30 0.35
N THR A 561 -0.18 12.13 1.66
CA THR A 561 0.82 12.83 2.45
C THR A 561 2.21 12.18 2.37
N GLY A 562 2.27 10.84 2.32
CA GLY A 562 3.56 10.13 2.29
C GLY A 562 4.38 10.30 3.59
N ASP A 563 5.60 9.75 3.60
CA ASP A 563 6.48 9.80 4.78
C ASP A 563 6.91 11.22 5.15
N GLU A 564 7.32 12.03 4.17
CA GLU A 564 7.77 13.41 4.40
C GLU A 564 6.66 14.29 5.00
N GLY A 565 5.44 14.18 4.48
CA GLY A 565 4.32 14.89 5.06
C GLY A 565 3.92 14.35 6.44
N ALA A 566 4.11 13.05 6.70
CA ALA A 566 3.86 12.45 8.01
C ALA A 566 4.78 13.04 9.09
N LEU A 567 6.04 13.37 8.75
CA LEU A 567 6.96 14.07 9.67
C LEU A 567 6.38 15.42 10.10
N ALA A 568 5.80 16.18 9.17
CA ALA A 568 5.16 17.46 9.49
C ALA A 568 3.94 17.27 10.41
N ILE A 569 3.09 16.28 10.14
CA ILE A 569 1.93 15.97 10.97
C ILE A 569 2.36 15.40 12.33
N ALA A 570 3.43 14.62 12.41
CA ALA A 570 4.00 14.15 13.65
C ALA A 570 4.38 15.31 14.58
N GLU A 571 4.95 16.41 14.04
CA GLU A 571 5.23 17.62 14.83
C GLU A 571 3.96 18.37 15.28
N VAL A 572 2.85 18.26 14.55
CA VAL A 572 1.52 18.74 15.00
C VAL A 572 1.02 17.87 16.17
N VAL A 573 1.06 16.54 16.03
CA VAL A 573 0.63 15.58 17.06
C VAL A 573 1.48 15.71 18.33
N LYS A 574 2.80 15.82 18.20
CA LYS A 574 3.75 15.98 19.31
C LYS A 574 3.47 17.20 20.18
N ARG A 575 2.93 18.28 19.59
CA ARG A 575 2.51 19.52 20.29
C ARG A 575 1.08 19.47 20.85
N SER A 576 0.40 18.32 20.75
CA SER A 576 -1.02 18.13 21.09
C SER A 576 -1.21 17.16 22.29
N PRO A 577 -0.81 17.54 23.52
CA PRO A 577 -0.85 16.64 24.68
C PRO A 577 -2.29 16.28 25.15
N LEU A 578 -3.29 17.07 24.76
CA LEU A 578 -4.71 16.85 25.10
C LEU A 578 -5.49 16.05 24.04
N LEU A 579 -4.80 15.49 23.04
CA LEU A 579 -5.43 14.79 21.92
C LEU A 579 -6.15 13.52 22.40
N GLU A 580 -7.43 13.42 22.08
CA GLU A 580 -8.32 12.32 22.46
C GLU A 580 -8.75 11.45 21.27
N ASN A 581 -8.83 12.04 20.07
CA ASN A 581 -9.27 11.35 18.86
C ASN A 581 -8.39 11.75 17.68
N PHE A 582 -7.58 10.79 17.22
CA PHE A 582 -6.69 10.99 16.09
C PHE A 582 -7.00 9.98 14.98
N ARG A 583 -7.22 10.50 13.77
CA ARG A 583 -7.43 9.69 12.56
C ARG A 583 -6.49 10.15 11.46
N CYS A 584 -5.68 9.23 10.96
CA CYS A 584 -4.68 9.44 9.92
C CYS A 584 -4.69 8.31 8.87
N SER A 585 -5.86 7.70 8.68
CA SER A 585 -6.03 6.55 7.79
C SER A 585 -5.96 6.92 6.31
N SER A 586 -5.52 5.96 5.49
CA SER A 586 -5.42 6.11 4.03
C SER A 586 -4.64 7.37 3.62
N THR A 587 -3.46 7.60 4.23
CA THR A 587 -2.61 8.77 3.98
C THR A 587 -1.33 8.46 3.19
N ARG A 588 -1.17 7.19 2.79
CA ARG A 588 0.00 6.64 2.06
C ARG A 588 1.30 6.77 2.83
N ILE A 589 1.22 6.77 4.16
CA ILE A 589 2.40 6.82 5.02
C ILE A 589 3.08 5.45 5.00
N GLY A 590 4.39 5.43 4.81
CA GLY A 590 5.24 4.25 4.87
C GLY A 590 5.90 4.08 6.25
N SER A 591 7.01 3.35 6.27
CA SER A 591 7.73 3.01 7.51
C SER A 591 8.28 4.23 8.25
N GLU A 592 8.97 5.12 7.55
CA GLU A 592 9.68 6.25 8.17
C GLU A 592 8.69 7.25 8.80
N GLY A 593 7.64 7.60 8.05
CA GLY A 593 6.57 8.46 8.54
C GLY A 593 5.77 7.79 9.65
N GLY A 594 5.55 6.48 9.54
CA GLY A 594 4.87 5.69 10.56
C GLY A 594 5.60 5.72 11.91
N VAL A 595 6.93 5.51 11.90
CA VAL A 595 7.77 5.60 13.11
C VAL A 595 7.68 7.00 13.72
N ALA A 596 7.83 8.06 12.93
CA ALA A 596 7.80 9.43 13.44
C ALA A 596 6.45 9.80 14.07
N LEU A 597 5.35 9.37 13.43
CA LEU A 597 4.01 9.60 13.93
C LEU A 597 3.76 8.85 15.24
N CYS A 598 4.14 7.57 15.29
CA CYS A 598 4.02 6.72 16.47
C CYS A 598 4.84 7.22 17.66
N ASP A 599 6.09 7.64 17.43
CA ASP A 599 6.92 8.25 18.47
C ASP A 599 6.26 9.52 19.05
N SER A 600 5.63 10.31 18.18
CA SER A 600 4.91 11.54 18.57
C SER A 600 3.64 11.26 19.36
N LEU A 601 2.92 10.19 19.04
CA LEU A 601 1.74 9.73 19.80
C LEU A 601 2.08 9.39 21.25
N GLY A 602 3.35 9.10 21.56
CA GLY A 602 3.84 8.92 22.92
C GLY A 602 3.72 10.17 23.82
N ASN A 603 3.31 11.33 23.29
CA ASN A 603 3.02 12.54 24.06
C ASN A 603 1.52 12.78 24.31
N CYS A 604 0.64 12.01 23.67
CA CYS A 604 -0.81 12.18 23.73
C CYS A 604 -1.44 11.23 24.77
N ALA A 605 -1.27 11.52 26.07
CA ALA A 605 -1.68 10.60 27.14
C ALA A 605 -3.20 10.38 27.27
N HIS A 606 -4.01 11.28 26.71
CA HIS A 606 -5.48 11.25 26.80
C HIS A 606 -6.16 10.61 25.59
N LEU A 607 -5.40 9.90 24.74
CA LEU A 607 -5.91 9.30 23.52
C LEU A 607 -6.96 8.22 23.84
N LYS A 608 -8.16 8.39 23.27
CA LYS A 608 -9.32 7.48 23.41
C LYS A 608 -9.60 6.73 22.12
N LYS A 609 -9.34 7.36 20.97
CA LYS A 609 -9.55 6.79 19.64
C LYS A 609 -8.33 7.03 18.76
N LEU A 610 -7.82 5.96 18.18
CA LEU A 610 -6.71 5.98 17.24
C LEU A 610 -7.09 5.20 15.99
N ASP A 611 -7.00 5.84 14.84
CA ASP A 611 -7.20 5.22 13.53
C ASP A 611 -6.01 5.53 12.62
N LEU A 612 -5.26 4.48 12.28
CA LEU A 612 -4.09 4.53 11.41
C LEU A 612 -4.24 3.64 10.17
N GLN A 613 -5.42 3.03 9.95
CA GLN A 613 -5.61 1.99 8.94
C GLN A 613 -5.24 2.44 7.52
N ASP A 614 -4.98 1.48 6.62
CA ASP A 614 -4.61 1.70 5.22
C ASP A 614 -3.36 2.58 5.05
N ASN A 615 -2.28 2.22 5.74
CA ASN A 615 -0.94 2.80 5.58
C ASN A 615 0.12 1.69 5.60
N MET A 616 1.33 1.90 5.10
CA MET A 616 2.36 0.86 5.03
C MET A 616 3.40 1.05 6.14
N PHE A 617 2.97 1.02 7.40
CA PHE A 617 3.82 1.32 8.57
C PHE A 617 4.91 0.29 8.80
N ASP A 618 4.67 -0.97 8.38
CA ASP A 618 5.53 -2.11 8.60
C ASP A 618 5.83 -2.43 10.08
N VAL A 619 6.67 -3.45 10.29
CA VAL A 619 7.12 -3.91 11.61
C VAL A 619 7.80 -2.79 12.43
N ASN A 620 8.56 -1.88 11.81
CA ASN A 620 9.24 -0.79 12.51
C ASN A 620 8.23 0.22 13.06
N GLY A 621 7.24 0.61 12.25
CA GLY A 621 6.14 1.46 12.68
C GLY A 621 5.35 0.81 13.82
N ALA A 622 5.13 -0.51 13.76
CA ALA A 622 4.47 -1.30 14.80
C ALA A 622 5.27 -1.30 16.13
N ILE A 623 6.58 -1.51 16.06
CA ILE A 623 7.47 -1.47 17.23
C ILE A 623 7.46 -0.08 17.87
N SER A 624 7.50 1.00 17.08
CA SER A 624 7.35 2.37 17.61
C SER A 624 5.98 2.57 18.27
N LEU A 625 4.90 2.13 17.61
CA LEU A 625 3.54 2.22 18.14
C LEU A 625 3.40 1.47 19.48
N SER A 626 3.95 0.26 19.58
CA SER A 626 3.91 -0.54 20.81
C SER A 626 4.49 0.21 22.02
N LYS A 627 5.58 0.97 21.82
CA LYS A 627 6.19 1.79 22.88
C LYS A 627 5.27 2.94 23.27
N ALA A 628 4.63 3.59 22.30
CA ALA A 628 3.69 4.69 22.56
C ALA A 628 2.44 4.20 23.32
N LEU A 629 1.89 3.05 22.94
CA LEU A 629 0.68 2.44 23.53
C LEU A 629 0.79 2.18 25.03
N THR A 630 2.00 2.02 25.58
CA THR A 630 2.21 1.88 27.03
C THR A 630 1.72 3.08 27.83
N LYS A 631 1.54 4.25 27.19
CA LYS A 631 1.08 5.49 27.83
C LYS A 631 -0.42 5.77 27.65
N HIS A 632 -1.13 4.99 26.84
CA HIS A 632 -2.52 5.26 26.46
C HIS A 632 -3.52 4.48 27.32
N ALA A 633 -3.58 4.80 28.62
CA ALA A 633 -4.47 4.11 29.57
C ALA A 633 -5.98 4.40 29.33
N GLU A 634 -6.30 5.49 28.63
CA GLU A 634 -7.68 5.90 28.30
C GLU A 634 -8.17 5.36 26.94
N LEU A 635 -7.35 4.61 26.21
CA LEU A 635 -7.67 4.14 24.85
C LEU A 635 -8.88 3.18 24.87
N ARG A 636 -9.84 3.45 23.98
CA ARG A 636 -11.09 2.68 23.81
C ARG A 636 -11.22 2.08 22.42
N GLU A 637 -10.68 2.72 21.39
CA GLU A 637 -10.78 2.27 20.00
C GLU A 637 -9.42 2.39 19.34
N ILE A 638 -8.95 1.29 18.75
CA ILE A 638 -7.73 1.26 17.95
C ILE A 638 -7.98 0.52 16.64
N ASN A 639 -7.77 1.23 15.52
CA ASN A 639 -7.92 0.69 14.16
C ASN A 639 -6.56 0.68 13.44
N LEU A 640 -6.08 -0.53 13.16
CA LEU A 640 -4.74 -0.84 12.65
C LEU A 640 -4.81 -1.75 11.42
N GLY A 641 -5.93 -1.74 10.69
CA GLY A 641 -6.10 -2.56 9.51
C GLY A 641 -5.15 -2.15 8.38
N TYR A 642 -4.64 -3.13 7.62
CA TYR A 642 -3.77 -2.91 6.47
C TYR A 642 -2.57 -2.01 6.77
N LEU A 643 -1.79 -2.40 7.78
CA LEU A 643 -0.56 -1.74 8.22
C LEU A 643 0.73 -2.48 7.85
N ASN A 644 0.61 -3.68 7.26
CA ASN A 644 1.73 -4.59 6.97
C ASN A 644 2.52 -4.96 8.24
N LEU A 645 1.79 -5.23 9.34
CA LEU A 645 2.41 -5.44 10.65
C LEU A 645 3.22 -6.74 10.74
N GLU A 646 2.83 -7.77 9.98
CA GLU A 646 3.35 -9.14 10.10
C GLU A 646 3.21 -9.67 11.54
N ASP A 647 3.68 -10.88 11.82
CA ASP A 647 3.61 -11.46 13.17
C ASP A 647 4.40 -10.65 14.20
N GLU A 648 5.61 -10.20 13.85
CA GLU A 648 6.49 -9.46 14.77
C GLU A 648 5.83 -8.15 15.24
N GLY A 649 5.29 -7.36 14.31
CA GLY A 649 4.63 -6.10 14.62
C GLY A 649 3.33 -6.30 15.38
N ALA A 650 2.52 -7.28 14.98
CA ALA A 650 1.28 -7.62 15.67
C ALA A 650 1.54 -8.05 17.12
N ILE A 651 2.52 -8.95 17.35
CA ILE A 651 2.93 -9.42 18.67
C ILE A 651 3.39 -8.24 19.55
N ALA A 652 4.20 -7.33 19.01
CA ALA A 652 4.66 -6.16 19.75
C ALA A 652 3.49 -5.28 20.23
N ILE A 653 2.53 -5.01 19.33
CA ILE A 653 1.35 -4.20 19.62
C ILE A 653 0.45 -4.88 20.65
N VAL A 654 0.09 -6.15 20.47
CA VAL A 654 -0.85 -6.82 21.38
C VAL A 654 -0.23 -7.07 22.76
N ASN A 655 1.09 -7.27 22.86
CA ASN A 655 1.77 -7.32 24.15
C ASN A 655 1.73 -5.97 24.87
N ALA A 656 1.96 -4.85 24.17
CA ALA A 656 1.83 -3.52 24.75
C ALA A 656 0.39 -3.23 25.17
N LEU A 657 -0.58 -3.54 24.30
CA LEU A 657 -2.00 -3.38 24.59
C LEU A 657 -2.42 -4.23 25.78
N LYS A 658 -1.96 -5.48 25.92
CA LYS A 658 -2.30 -6.34 27.05
C LYS A 658 -2.10 -5.64 28.39
N ASP A 659 -0.97 -4.96 28.57
CA ASP A 659 -0.60 -4.26 29.80
C ASP A 659 -1.11 -2.80 29.86
N SER A 660 -1.58 -2.24 28.74
CA SER A 660 -2.19 -0.90 28.67
C SER A 660 -3.70 -0.96 28.36
N ALA A 661 -4.32 0.18 28.05
CA ALA A 661 -5.71 0.28 27.55
C ALA A 661 -6.72 -0.74 28.17
N PRO A 662 -6.94 -0.76 29.51
CA PRO A 662 -7.80 -1.76 30.14
C PRO A 662 -9.27 -1.64 29.74
N HIS A 663 -9.69 -0.49 29.23
CA HIS A 663 -11.06 -0.20 28.78
C HIS A 663 -11.19 -0.24 27.25
N LEU A 664 -10.32 -0.98 26.55
CA LEU A 664 -10.41 -1.13 25.10
C LEU A 664 -11.75 -1.79 24.72
N GLU A 665 -12.52 -1.12 23.86
CA GLU A 665 -13.83 -1.51 23.36
C GLU A 665 -13.74 -2.05 21.92
N ILE A 666 -12.81 -1.56 21.11
CA ILE A 666 -12.65 -1.97 19.70
C ILE A 666 -11.17 -2.23 19.41
N LEU A 667 -10.88 -3.44 18.90
CA LEU A 667 -9.58 -3.82 18.36
C LEU A 667 -9.77 -4.28 16.90
N GLU A 668 -9.18 -3.53 15.98
CA GLU A 668 -9.22 -3.78 14.54
C GLU A 668 -7.78 -3.95 14.02
N MET A 669 -7.46 -5.14 13.53
CA MET A 669 -6.14 -5.52 13.00
C MET A 669 -6.25 -6.34 11.71
N SER A 670 -7.28 -6.10 10.89
CA SER A 670 -7.47 -6.82 9.62
C SER A 670 -6.33 -6.60 8.61
N GLY A 671 -6.08 -7.54 7.70
CA GLY A 671 -5.23 -7.27 6.52
C GLY A 671 -3.76 -7.03 6.82
N ASN A 672 -3.19 -7.73 7.81
CA ASN A 672 -1.86 -7.44 8.35
C ASN A 672 -0.83 -8.55 8.16
N GLU A 673 -1.16 -9.58 7.38
CA GLU A 673 -0.28 -10.75 7.17
C GLU A 673 0.06 -11.45 8.50
N ILE A 674 -0.91 -11.51 9.41
CA ILE A 674 -0.77 -12.15 10.73
C ILE A 674 -1.04 -13.64 10.57
N THR A 675 -0.09 -14.49 10.95
CA THR A 675 -0.22 -15.95 10.86
C THR A 675 -0.56 -16.57 12.22
N VAL A 676 -0.64 -17.90 12.26
CA VAL A 676 -0.81 -18.68 13.50
C VAL A 676 0.24 -18.36 14.57
N GLU A 677 1.45 -17.92 14.20
CA GLU A 677 2.54 -17.63 15.13
C GLU A 677 2.20 -16.51 16.13
N ALA A 678 1.39 -15.52 15.70
CA ALA A 678 0.95 -14.43 16.58
C ALA A 678 -0.29 -14.78 17.43
N ALA A 679 -0.98 -15.88 17.14
CA ALA A 679 -2.25 -16.24 17.79
C ALA A 679 -2.17 -16.32 19.32
N PRO A 680 -1.10 -16.90 19.95
CA PRO A 680 -1.00 -16.95 21.40
C PRO A 680 -0.92 -15.57 22.05
N ALA A 681 -0.21 -14.63 21.40
CA ALA A 681 -0.08 -13.26 21.88
C ALA A 681 -1.40 -12.49 21.75
N ILE A 682 -2.09 -12.66 20.62
CA ILE A 682 -3.41 -12.07 20.36
C ILE A 682 -4.43 -12.58 21.38
N ALA A 683 -4.55 -13.90 21.55
CA ALA A 683 -5.46 -14.53 22.51
C ALA A 683 -5.19 -14.04 23.95
N SER A 684 -3.92 -13.97 24.34
CA SER A 684 -3.49 -13.44 25.63
C SER A 684 -3.89 -11.96 25.84
N CYS A 685 -3.77 -11.12 24.81
CA CYS A 685 -4.22 -9.73 24.86
C CYS A 685 -5.75 -9.63 24.94
N VAL A 686 -6.46 -10.33 24.06
CA VAL A 686 -7.94 -10.34 23.99
C VAL A 686 -8.54 -10.76 25.34
N ALA A 687 -8.03 -11.82 25.96
CA ALA A 687 -8.48 -12.27 27.28
C ALA A 687 -8.30 -11.21 28.38
N ALA A 688 -7.36 -10.28 28.23
CA ALA A 688 -7.15 -9.17 29.17
C ALA A 688 -8.11 -7.98 28.96
N LYS A 689 -8.86 -7.91 27.83
CA LYS A 689 -9.74 -6.78 27.48
C LYS A 689 -11.20 -7.06 27.80
N GLN A 690 -11.54 -6.97 29.08
CA GLN A 690 -12.88 -7.26 29.60
C GLN A 690 -14.00 -6.36 29.05
N PHE A 691 -13.67 -5.18 28.52
CA PHE A 691 -14.60 -4.24 27.91
C PHE A 691 -14.69 -4.35 26.39
N LEU A 692 -13.97 -5.31 25.77
CA LEU A 692 -13.95 -5.47 24.32
C LEU A 692 -15.34 -5.80 23.78
N MET A 693 -15.81 -4.99 22.85
CA MET A 693 -17.10 -5.07 22.18
C MET A 693 -16.99 -5.56 20.75
N LYS A 694 -15.91 -5.19 20.04
CA LYS A 694 -15.63 -5.61 18.67
C LYS A 694 -14.18 -6.06 18.53
N LEU A 695 -13.99 -7.23 17.93
CA LEU A 695 -12.70 -7.75 17.50
C LEU A 695 -12.74 -8.00 15.99
N ASN A 696 -11.85 -7.37 15.24
CA ASN A 696 -11.67 -7.67 13.83
C ASN A 696 -10.24 -8.12 13.56
N LEU A 697 -10.11 -9.34 13.06
CA LEU A 697 -8.88 -10.00 12.63
C LEU A 697 -9.01 -10.51 11.19
N SER A 698 -9.96 -10.01 10.39
CA SER A 698 -10.22 -10.46 9.03
C SER A 698 -9.02 -10.30 8.10
N GLU A 699 -8.96 -11.03 7.00
CA GLU A 699 -7.90 -10.91 5.98
C GLU A 699 -6.50 -11.13 6.59
N ASN A 700 -6.34 -12.20 7.35
CA ASN A 700 -5.08 -12.66 7.92
C ASN A 700 -4.92 -14.16 7.65
N GLU A 701 -4.04 -14.86 8.34
CA GLU A 701 -3.72 -16.28 8.10
C GLU A 701 -3.69 -17.08 9.42
N LEU A 702 -4.68 -16.84 10.28
CA LEU A 702 -4.73 -17.47 11.61
C LEU A 702 -4.99 -18.99 11.57
N LYS A 703 -5.56 -19.50 10.47
CA LYS A 703 -5.93 -20.92 10.28
C LYS A 703 -6.84 -21.43 11.41
N ASP A 704 -7.05 -22.75 11.49
CA ASP A 704 -7.89 -23.36 12.52
C ASP A 704 -7.30 -23.18 13.92
N GLU A 705 -5.99 -23.30 14.06
CA GLU A 705 -5.26 -23.19 15.31
C GLU A 705 -5.47 -21.81 15.95
N GLY A 706 -5.23 -20.74 15.18
CA GLY A 706 -5.39 -19.37 15.67
C GLY A 706 -6.84 -19.03 15.96
N ALA A 707 -7.78 -19.48 15.11
CA ALA A 707 -9.22 -19.34 15.37
C ALA A 707 -9.65 -20.01 16.69
N ILE A 708 -9.13 -21.21 16.96
CA ILE A 708 -9.40 -21.95 18.21
C ILE A 708 -8.80 -21.20 19.41
N GLU A 709 -7.60 -20.65 19.31
CA GLU A 709 -7.01 -19.86 20.41
C GLU A 709 -7.79 -18.59 20.72
N VAL A 710 -8.16 -17.83 19.68
CA VAL A 710 -9.01 -16.64 19.81
C VAL A 710 -10.36 -17.03 20.42
N SER A 711 -10.96 -18.15 19.99
CA SER A 711 -12.24 -18.64 20.52
C SER A 711 -12.18 -18.90 22.03
N LYS A 712 -11.06 -19.43 22.56
CA LYS A 712 -10.90 -19.67 24.00
C LYS A 712 -10.76 -18.36 24.76
N ALA A 713 -10.02 -17.39 24.20
CA ALA A 713 -9.82 -16.08 24.82
C ALA A 713 -11.11 -15.28 24.99
N ILE A 714 -12.05 -15.41 24.04
CA ILE A 714 -13.30 -14.64 24.05
C ILE A 714 -14.40 -15.24 24.96
N GLU A 715 -14.24 -16.46 25.48
CA GLU A 715 -15.26 -17.11 26.34
C GLU A 715 -15.67 -16.21 27.52
N GLY A 716 -14.67 -15.64 28.20
CA GLY A 716 -14.85 -14.77 29.36
C GLY A 716 -15.32 -13.34 29.05
N LEU A 717 -15.37 -12.92 27.78
CA LEU A 717 -15.67 -11.52 27.41
C LEU A 717 -17.17 -11.27 27.30
N VAL A 718 -17.79 -10.82 28.40
CA VAL A 718 -19.26 -10.66 28.49
C VAL A 718 -19.82 -9.48 27.67
N HIS A 719 -18.97 -8.53 27.27
CA HIS A 719 -19.37 -7.35 26.50
C HIS A 719 -19.14 -7.47 25.00
N LEU A 720 -18.53 -8.57 24.54
CA LEU A 720 -18.18 -8.81 23.15
C LEU A 720 -19.45 -9.05 22.32
N LYS A 721 -19.60 -8.27 21.24
CA LYS A 721 -20.78 -8.28 20.37
C LYS A 721 -20.47 -8.71 18.95
N GLU A 722 -19.28 -8.39 18.46
CA GLU A 722 -18.93 -8.57 17.06
C GLU A 722 -17.52 -9.17 16.96
N ILE A 723 -17.40 -10.22 16.17
CA ILE A 723 -16.13 -10.83 15.80
C ILE A 723 -16.11 -11.03 14.30
N ASP A 724 -15.04 -10.56 13.68
CA ASP A 724 -14.75 -10.81 12.28
C ASP A 724 -13.41 -11.53 12.13
N LEU A 725 -13.48 -12.76 11.61
CA LEU A 725 -12.37 -13.62 11.21
C LEU A 725 -12.58 -14.09 9.76
N SER A 726 -13.24 -13.28 8.93
CA SER A 726 -13.35 -13.58 7.50
C SER A 726 -11.97 -13.63 6.84
N SER A 727 -11.81 -14.43 5.79
CA SER A 727 -10.56 -14.56 5.02
C SER A 727 -9.34 -14.82 5.90
N ASN A 728 -9.36 -15.93 6.66
CA ASN A 728 -8.32 -16.33 7.62
C ASN A 728 -7.76 -17.75 7.39
N LYS A 729 -8.05 -18.36 6.22
CA LYS A 729 -7.74 -19.76 5.92
C LYS A 729 -8.33 -20.76 6.96
N ILE A 730 -9.46 -20.39 7.60
CA ILE A 730 -10.12 -21.22 8.62
C ILE A 730 -10.86 -22.39 7.96
N ARG A 731 -10.71 -23.59 8.50
CA ARG A 731 -11.42 -24.80 8.04
C ARG A 731 -12.55 -25.14 9.02
N ARG A 732 -13.08 -26.35 8.91
CA ARG A 732 -14.25 -26.79 9.68
C ARG A 732 -14.02 -26.71 11.20
N ALA A 733 -12.83 -27.06 11.71
CA ALA A 733 -12.63 -27.17 13.16
C ALA A 733 -12.63 -25.80 13.85
N GLY A 734 -11.92 -24.82 13.28
CA GLY A 734 -11.91 -23.45 13.79
C GLY A 734 -13.28 -22.78 13.69
N ALA A 735 -13.96 -22.93 12.55
CA ALA A 735 -15.30 -22.40 12.34
C ALA A 735 -16.31 -22.93 13.36
N ARG A 736 -16.32 -24.26 13.56
CA ARG A 736 -17.19 -24.92 14.55
C ARG A 736 -16.92 -24.40 15.96
N GLN A 737 -15.66 -24.31 16.35
CA GLN A 737 -15.29 -23.87 17.70
C GLN A 737 -15.71 -22.41 17.94
N LEU A 738 -15.45 -21.50 17.00
CA LEU A 738 -15.89 -20.11 17.08
C LEU A 738 -17.41 -20.01 17.24
N ALA A 739 -18.16 -20.70 16.36
CA ALA A 739 -19.62 -20.74 16.39
C ALA A 739 -20.15 -21.24 17.74
N GLN A 740 -19.60 -22.34 18.24
CA GLN A 740 -20.00 -22.92 19.53
C GLN A 740 -19.75 -21.96 20.70
N THR A 741 -18.64 -21.20 20.67
CA THR A 741 -18.33 -20.23 21.72
C THR A 741 -19.29 -19.04 21.69
N VAL A 742 -19.54 -18.43 20.53
CA VAL A 742 -20.29 -17.16 20.48
C VAL A 742 -21.81 -17.32 20.51
N VAL A 743 -22.36 -18.46 20.06
CA VAL A 743 -23.82 -18.68 20.03
C VAL A 743 -24.45 -18.71 21.43
N GLN A 744 -23.64 -18.97 22.46
CA GLN A 744 -24.07 -18.96 23.86
C GLN A 744 -23.95 -17.59 24.53
N LYS A 745 -23.35 -16.60 23.86
CA LYS A 745 -23.08 -15.29 24.46
C LYS A 745 -24.33 -14.41 24.40
N ALA A 746 -24.70 -13.85 25.54
CA ALA A 746 -25.79 -12.88 25.62
C ALA A 746 -25.44 -11.60 24.85
N ASP A 747 -26.42 -11.02 24.17
CA ASP A 747 -26.30 -9.77 23.39
C ASP A 747 -25.25 -9.78 22.25
N PHE A 748 -24.74 -10.96 21.87
CA PHE A 748 -23.85 -11.10 20.72
C PHE A 748 -24.61 -10.85 19.42
N LYS A 749 -23.94 -10.20 18.45
CA LYS A 749 -24.58 -9.63 17.25
C LYS A 749 -24.05 -10.17 15.94
N LEU A 750 -22.76 -10.47 15.83
CA LEU A 750 -22.18 -10.85 14.55
C LEU A 750 -20.95 -11.71 14.73
N LEU A 751 -20.99 -12.91 14.16
CA LEU A 751 -19.83 -13.71 13.80
C LEU A 751 -19.68 -13.67 12.28
N ASN A 752 -18.62 -13.05 11.79
CA ASN A 752 -18.25 -13.12 10.38
C ASN A 752 -17.05 -14.07 10.22
N ILE A 753 -17.24 -15.11 9.42
CA ILE A 753 -16.21 -16.10 9.05
C ILE A 753 -16.30 -16.41 7.55
N ASP A 754 -16.80 -15.47 6.73
CA ASP A 754 -16.84 -15.64 5.28
C ASP A 754 -15.44 -15.69 4.65
N GLY A 755 -15.32 -16.14 3.40
CA GLY A 755 -14.02 -16.11 2.70
C GLY A 755 -12.96 -17.09 3.23
N ASN A 756 -13.37 -18.10 4.00
CA ASN A 756 -12.48 -19.09 4.61
C ASN A 756 -12.50 -20.44 3.86
N PHE A 757 -11.80 -21.45 4.35
CA PHE A 757 -11.73 -22.79 3.76
C PHE A 757 -12.69 -23.79 4.42
N ILE A 758 -13.89 -23.34 4.76
CA ILE A 758 -14.88 -24.13 5.49
C ILE A 758 -15.59 -25.07 4.50
N SER A 759 -15.47 -26.38 4.71
CA SER A 759 -16.21 -27.41 3.97
C SER A 759 -17.73 -27.16 4.00
N ASP A 760 -18.47 -27.59 2.97
CA ASP A 760 -19.94 -27.55 2.94
C ASP A 760 -20.58 -28.14 4.21
N GLU A 761 -20.06 -29.28 4.68
CA GLU A 761 -20.51 -29.90 5.94
C GLU A 761 -20.30 -29.01 7.16
N GLY A 762 -19.17 -28.29 7.21
CA GLY A 762 -18.85 -27.33 8.25
C GLY A 762 -19.76 -26.10 8.21
N ILE A 763 -20.09 -25.61 7.00
CA ILE A 763 -21.05 -24.52 6.81
C ILE A 763 -22.44 -24.93 7.33
N ASP A 764 -22.90 -26.13 6.98
CA ASP A 764 -24.19 -26.65 7.44
C ASP A 764 -24.20 -26.83 8.97
N GLU A 765 -23.11 -27.32 9.55
CA GLU A 765 -22.93 -27.44 11.00
C GLU A 765 -23.02 -26.09 11.71
N VAL A 766 -22.29 -25.07 11.22
CA VAL A 766 -22.35 -23.71 11.77
C VAL A 766 -23.75 -23.11 11.63
N LYS A 767 -24.39 -23.26 10.46
CA LYS A 767 -25.77 -22.78 10.25
C LYS A 767 -26.77 -23.42 11.21
N ASP A 768 -26.65 -24.72 11.48
CA ASP A 768 -27.54 -25.39 12.44
C ASP A 768 -27.35 -24.88 13.87
N MET A 769 -26.11 -24.57 14.29
CA MET A 769 -25.85 -23.92 15.58
C MET A 769 -26.58 -22.58 15.73
N PHE A 770 -26.57 -21.76 14.67
CA PHE A 770 -27.22 -20.44 14.65
C PHE A 770 -28.70 -20.47 14.26
N LYS A 771 -29.33 -21.64 14.09
CA LYS A 771 -30.73 -21.77 13.63
C LYS A 771 -31.76 -20.97 14.44
N LYS A 772 -31.51 -20.77 15.74
CA LYS A 772 -32.38 -19.96 16.62
C LYS A 772 -32.14 -18.46 16.49
N PHE A 773 -30.96 -18.06 16.02
CA PHE A 773 -30.48 -16.68 15.93
C PHE A 773 -29.71 -16.46 14.62
N PRO A 774 -30.34 -16.66 13.45
CA PRO A 774 -29.66 -16.60 12.16
C PRO A 774 -29.04 -15.22 11.87
N ASP A 775 -29.62 -14.15 12.40
CA ASP A 775 -29.13 -12.77 12.23
C ASP A 775 -27.78 -12.51 12.93
N MET A 776 -27.31 -13.44 13.79
CA MET A 776 -26.01 -13.36 14.46
C MET A 776 -24.85 -13.88 13.61
N LEU A 777 -25.13 -14.52 12.47
CA LEU A 777 -24.14 -15.12 11.59
C LEU A 777 -24.03 -14.27 10.31
N GLY A 778 -22.81 -13.88 9.97
CA GLY A 778 -22.49 -13.18 8.73
C GLY A 778 -22.67 -14.08 7.49
N PRO A 779 -22.41 -13.53 6.29
CA PRO A 779 -22.35 -14.32 5.08
C PRO A 779 -21.36 -15.49 5.19
N LEU A 780 -21.61 -16.55 4.42
CA LEU A 780 -20.73 -17.72 4.30
C LEU A 780 -20.54 -18.09 2.82
N ALA A 781 -20.86 -17.16 1.91
CA ALA A 781 -20.99 -17.43 0.49
C ALA A 781 -19.65 -17.60 -0.23
N GLU A 782 -18.59 -17.01 0.32
CA GLU A 782 -17.26 -16.96 -0.28
C GLU A 782 -16.29 -17.97 0.33
N ASN A 783 -16.81 -18.94 1.09
CA ASN A 783 -16.00 -20.04 1.59
C ASN A 783 -15.60 -20.99 0.45
N ASP A 784 -14.31 -21.28 0.36
CA ASP A 784 -13.74 -22.21 -0.62
C ASP A 784 -13.32 -23.53 0.05
N PRO A 785 -14.15 -24.59 -0.02
CA PRO A 785 -13.84 -25.86 0.64
C PRO A 785 -12.59 -26.54 0.06
N ASP A 786 -12.19 -26.18 -1.17
CA ASP A 786 -11.05 -26.73 -1.90
C ASP A 786 -9.79 -25.84 -1.75
N GLY A 787 -9.85 -24.83 -0.87
CA GLY A 787 -8.72 -23.93 -0.60
C GLY A 787 -7.43 -24.70 -0.27
N VAL A 788 -6.42 -24.51 -1.12
CA VAL A 788 -5.09 -25.09 -0.94
C VAL A 788 -4.30 -24.11 -0.08
N ASP A 789 -3.72 -24.59 1.03
CA ASP A 789 -2.70 -23.85 1.75
C ASP A 789 -1.44 -23.86 0.88
N ASP A 790 -1.13 -22.75 0.21
CA ASP A 790 0.08 -22.60 -0.63
C ASP A 790 1.40 -22.74 0.17
N ASP A 791 1.31 -22.96 1.49
CA ASP A 791 2.44 -23.07 2.43
C ASP A 791 2.80 -24.53 2.79
N ASP A 792 2.05 -25.54 2.32
CA ASP A 792 2.24 -26.96 2.69
C ASP A 792 3.15 -27.76 1.71
N ASP A 793 4.08 -27.10 1.02
CA ASP A 793 5.00 -27.75 0.06
C ASP A 793 6.32 -28.25 0.68
N ASP A 794 6.45 -28.29 2.01
CA ASP A 794 7.65 -28.82 2.69
C ASP A 794 7.30 -29.62 3.95
N GLU A 795 6.63 -30.77 3.81
CA GLU A 795 6.90 -31.99 4.59
C GLU A 795 5.95 -33.12 4.17
N GLU A 796 6.33 -33.94 3.19
CA GLU A 796 6.10 -35.39 3.29
C GLU A 796 6.97 -36.16 2.28
N GLY A 797 8.02 -36.77 2.82
CA GLY A 797 8.75 -37.82 2.13
C GLY A 797 7.89 -39.08 2.02
N GLU A 798 7.77 -39.58 0.80
CA GLU A 798 7.26 -40.89 0.38
C GLU A 798 6.74 -41.81 1.51
N ARG A 799 5.42 -41.92 1.62
CA ARG A 799 4.78 -43.19 2.01
C ARG A 799 3.65 -43.51 1.07
N ASP A 800 3.73 -44.75 0.59
CA ASP A 800 2.88 -45.38 -0.41
C ASP A 800 1.37 -45.20 -0.18
N GLU A 801 0.67 -45.13 -1.31
CA GLU A 801 -0.78 -45.24 -1.46
C GLU A 801 -1.39 -46.35 -0.59
N GLN A 802 -2.32 -45.97 0.30
CA GLN A 802 -3.63 -46.60 0.61
C GLN A 802 -4.00 -46.42 2.09
N GLY A 803 -5.02 -45.60 2.39
CA GLY A 803 -5.70 -45.66 3.69
C GLY A 803 -6.47 -44.41 4.09
N SER A 804 -7.80 -44.51 3.99
CA SER A 804 -8.86 -43.80 4.74
C SER A 804 -8.49 -42.66 5.71
N GLY A 805 -9.12 -41.50 5.51
CA GLY A 805 -9.26 -40.47 6.54
C GLY A 805 -10.00 -41.01 7.76
N ASP A 806 -9.31 -40.98 8.91
CA ASP A 806 -9.85 -41.03 10.28
C ASP A 806 -8.68 -41.13 11.27
N GLU A 807 -7.83 -40.09 11.41
CA GLU A 807 -6.78 -40.09 12.44
C GLU A 807 -6.62 -38.74 13.17
N LEU A 808 -7.73 -38.12 13.61
CA LEU A 808 -7.68 -37.20 14.77
C LEU A 808 -8.75 -37.47 15.84
N GLU A 809 -9.62 -38.48 15.68
CA GLU A 809 -10.72 -38.74 16.62
C GLU A 809 -10.40 -39.51 17.94
N PRO A 810 -9.29 -40.26 18.16
CA PRO A 810 -9.19 -41.03 19.41
C PRO A 810 -8.35 -40.41 20.55
N LYS A 811 -7.75 -39.22 20.42
CA LYS A 811 -6.91 -38.65 21.51
C LYS A 811 -7.64 -37.77 22.54
N MET A 812 -8.96 -37.57 22.44
CA MET A 812 -9.74 -36.72 23.36
C MET A 812 -10.82 -37.44 24.17
N LYS A 813 -10.69 -38.75 24.45
CA LYS A 813 -11.66 -39.47 25.29
C LYS A 813 -11.36 -39.50 26.80
N ASN A 814 -10.30 -38.88 27.29
CA ASN A 814 -9.95 -38.95 28.72
C ASN A 814 -9.64 -37.58 29.36
N LEU A 815 -10.62 -36.68 29.40
CA LEU A 815 -10.67 -35.62 30.42
C LEU A 815 -12.13 -35.45 30.86
N GLU A 816 -12.50 -36.19 31.91
CA GLU A 816 -13.73 -35.94 32.65
C GLU A 816 -13.66 -34.55 33.30
N VAL A 817 -14.73 -33.78 33.12
CA VAL A 817 -14.95 -32.49 33.77
C VAL A 817 -15.29 -32.74 35.24
N SER A 818 -14.50 -32.13 36.14
CA SER A 818 -14.89 -31.78 37.50
C SER A 818 -14.78 -30.28 37.70
#